data_AF-A0AAE5X002-F1
#
_entry.id   AF-A0AAE5X002-F1
#
_cell.length_a   1.000
_cell.length_b   1.000
_cell.length_c   1.000
_cell.angle_alpha   90.00
_cell.angle_beta   90.00
_cell.angle_gamma   90.00
#
_symmetry.space_group_name_H-M   'P 1'
#
loop_
_entity.id
_entity.type
_entity.pdbx_description
1 polymer ?
#
loop_
_entity_poly.entity_id
_entity_poly.type
_entity_poly.pdbx_seq_one_letter_code
_entity_poly.pdbx_strand_id
1 'polypeptide(L)'
;MNYHDGTLARANETSIEPSSPTREEVYQICLRHLKSGELEQAEARCREGLASDANHAGLLHLMAGVSLLNGDYDAAITWAGRALTNEMKATYLATFGTALLGKGLQAQAFEAFQRAVALDPVDPSIWENFGNALNRVGQANQASLCFLIARAYQKLPFLAECRSAPRNGWNALTTEFNPHLRTRAKSDAARDPIHCFWSNAPLSEMSRLSLQSMVRQGHPVKLHTYDNVAAMQARVPSGVMVIDAGSLVPAAIYQHAVLNSEIRYFSDIFRYAVLHEFGGWWLDTDIVLVKPLDFGREHVFSAQWSGVEQGHVCVGDVMRAPKGSVHMANLYALSLQRMFSEKRVEYGAVGPLLLSEYLLVAGDEDLQASILPPTTFNAIDWREVEMFATESRAGFELLSDARVTGVHLWGKMWAERGLRFDAVPEQSVAGYLKKLVLEPNWLTQLAAKYDSDKGAVYKGHIAHHYTRVYHELFRSKALEPVRILEIGLCRGRVEGWAQDQVPSLQMWLDYFPNAEVIGVDIEDFSWFSHPRVRIHRVDQGDRSMLEQLAREETPLDIIIDDGSHASVHQHLTLGVLFPALKPGGLFVIEDLDWQPPEIPSGGAPLMKDVLNAMKAGSAFTSNVITGDEARLISDEIDEILINDSFRELMSRGLLRGLGVLRRKAQ
;
A
#
# COMPACT_ATOMS: atom_id res chain seq x y z
N MET A 1 -80.25 10.65 -19.62
CA MET A 1 -81.46 10.25 -20.38
C MET A 1 -81.02 9.26 -21.46
N ASN A 2 -81.85 8.26 -21.70
CA ASN A 2 -81.56 6.91 -22.21
C ASN A 2 -81.29 6.77 -23.74
N TYR A 3 -80.54 5.70 -24.07
CA TYR A 3 -80.66 4.71 -25.16
C TYR A 3 -80.91 5.10 -26.63
N HIS A 4 -80.07 4.58 -27.53
CA HIS A 4 -80.38 3.62 -28.62
C HIS A 4 -79.08 3.34 -29.42
N ASP A 5 -78.51 2.13 -29.52
CA ASP A 5 -78.95 0.79 -29.93
C ASP A 5 -78.80 0.50 -31.43
N GLY A 6 -78.09 -0.60 -31.72
CA GLY A 6 -78.30 -1.49 -32.86
C GLY A 6 -77.85 -1.06 -34.26
N THR A 7 -76.64 -1.47 -34.68
CA THR A 7 -76.46 -1.93 -36.07
C THR A 7 -75.48 -3.08 -36.14
N LEU A 8 -76.05 -4.25 -36.44
CA LEU A 8 -75.38 -5.51 -36.77
C LEU A 8 -74.62 -5.38 -38.09
N ALA A 9 -73.30 -5.49 -38.06
CA ALA A 9 -72.50 -5.91 -39.20
C ALA A 9 -71.92 -7.30 -38.89
N ARG A 10 -72.28 -8.28 -39.72
CA ARG A 10 -71.78 -9.66 -39.68
C ARG A 10 -70.26 -9.66 -39.74
N ALA A 11 -69.61 -10.08 -38.67
CA ALA A 11 -68.20 -10.46 -38.70
C ALA A 11 -68.10 -11.88 -39.25
N ASN A 12 -67.36 -12.03 -40.35
CA ASN A 12 -66.92 -13.30 -40.88
C ASN A 12 -66.17 -14.08 -39.79
N GLU A 13 -66.59 -15.31 -39.53
CA GLU A 13 -65.79 -16.34 -38.90
C GLU A 13 -64.60 -16.66 -39.83
N THR A 14 -63.49 -15.95 -39.65
CA THR A 14 -62.19 -16.45 -40.05
C THR A 14 -61.62 -17.22 -38.87
N SER A 15 -61.58 -18.54 -39.00
CA SER A 15 -60.79 -19.45 -38.19
C SER A 15 -59.33 -18.98 -38.17
N ILE A 16 -58.93 -18.33 -37.08
CA ILE A 16 -57.52 -18.09 -36.78
C ILE A 16 -57.00 -19.41 -36.19
N GLU A 17 -56.27 -20.19 -36.99
CA GLU A 17 -55.42 -21.23 -36.43
C GLU A 17 -54.52 -20.58 -35.36
N PRO A 18 -54.37 -21.17 -34.16
CA PRO A 18 -53.51 -20.58 -33.14
C PRO A 18 -52.09 -20.49 -33.72
N SER A 19 -51.60 -19.25 -33.89
CA SER A 19 -50.22 -19.01 -34.27
C SER A 19 -49.32 -19.79 -33.33
N SER A 20 -48.44 -20.64 -33.89
CA SER A 20 -47.51 -21.42 -33.08
C SER A 20 -46.78 -20.48 -32.11
N PRO A 21 -46.74 -20.82 -30.81
CA PRO A 21 -46.17 -19.94 -29.80
C PRO A 21 -44.74 -19.58 -30.18
N THR A 22 -44.41 -18.30 -30.03
CA THR A 22 -43.06 -17.78 -30.23
C THR A 22 -42.10 -18.42 -29.23
N ARG A 23 -40.79 -18.35 -29.53
CA ARG A 23 -39.74 -18.96 -28.70
C ARG A 23 -39.80 -18.47 -27.24
N GLU A 24 -40.06 -17.18 -27.06
CA GLU A 24 -40.22 -16.57 -25.74
C GLU A 24 -41.48 -17.07 -25.05
N GLU A 25 -42.60 -17.22 -25.77
CA GLU A 25 -43.83 -17.79 -25.21
C GLU A 25 -43.65 -19.24 -24.76
N VAL A 26 -42.95 -20.07 -25.55
CA VAL A 26 -42.61 -21.45 -25.16
C VAL A 26 -41.73 -21.45 -23.91
N TYR A 27 -40.70 -20.59 -23.85
CA TYR A 27 -39.86 -20.44 -22.67
C TYR A 27 -40.66 -20.05 -21.41
N GLN A 28 -41.55 -19.06 -21.51
CA GLN A 28 -42.39 -18.61 -20.40
C GLN A 28 -43.40 -19.67 -19.95
N ILE A 29 -43.95 -20.47 -20.89
CA ILE A 29 -44.82 -21.62 -20.57
C ILE A 29 -44.03 -22.68 -19.80
N CYS A 30 -42.84 -23.04 -20.27
CA CYS A 30 -41.96 -24.01 -19.61
C CYS A 30 -41.62 -23.57 -18.18
N LEU A 31 -41.22 -22.30 -18.02
CA LEU A 31 -40.90 -21.73 -16.71
C LEU A 31 -42.09 -21.75 -15.76
N ARG A 32 -43.32 -21.53 -16.26
CA ARG A 32 -44.54 -21.59 -15.46
C ARG A 32 -44.82 -23.00 -14.95
N HIS A 33 -44.77 -24.01 -15.83
CA HIS A 33 -44.95 -25.41 -15.43
C HIS A 33 -43.88 -25.83 -14.41
N LEU A 34 -42.63 -25.43 -14.61
CA LEU A 34 -41.54 -25.69 -13.67
C LEU A 34 -41.80 -25.06 -12.29
N LYS A 35 -42.24 -23.79 -12.24
CA LYS A 35 -42.59 -23.11 -10.99
C LYS A 35 -43.79 -23.74 -10.26
N SER A 36 -44.71 -24.36 -11.00
CA SER A 36 -45.87 -25.07 -10.46
C SER A 36 -45.59 -26.53 -10.08
N GLY A 37 -44.37 -27.05 -10.31
CA GLY A 37 -44.01 -28.44 -10.03
C GLY A 37 -44.52 -29.45 -11.06
N GLU A 38 -45.05 -28.99 -12.18
CA GLU A 38 -45.57 -29.80 -13.28
C GLU A 38 -44.40 -30.25 -14.20
N LEU A 39 -43.55 -31.14 -13.68
CA LEU A 39 -42.25 -31.49 -14.31
C LEU A 39 -42.40 -32.16 -15.67
N GLU A 40 -43.35 -33.08 -15.83
CA GLU A 40 -43.60 -33.77 -17.11
C GLU A 40 -44.08 -32.79 -18.19
N GLN A 41 -44.94 -31.84 -17.82
CA GLN A 41 -45.43 -30.80 -18.71
C GLN A 41 -44.31 -29.81 -19.07
N ALA A 42 -43.47 -29.44 -18.11
CA ALA A 42 -42.29 -28.60 -18.35
C ALA A 42 -41.29 -29.27 -19.31
N GLU A 43 -41.02 -30.56 -19.13
CA GLU A 43 -40.13 -31.34 -20.00
C GLU A 43 -40.65 -31.43 -21.43
N ALA A 44 -41.94 -31.76 -21.59
CA ALA A 44 -42.57 -31.89 -22.90
C ALA A 44 -42.50 -30.56 -23.69
N ARG A 45 -42.79 -29.44 -23.02
CA ARG A 45 -42.73 -28.11 -23.64
C ARG A 45 -41.31 -27.65 -23.93
N CYS A 46 -40.35 -27.97 -23.07
CA CYS A 46 -38.94 -27.68 -23.36
C CYS A 46 -38.45 -28.47 -24.58
N ARG A 47 -38.82 -29.75 -24.71
CA ARG A 47 -38.47 -30.58 -25.88
C ARG A 47 -39.09 -30.05 -27.17
N GLU A 48 -40.35 -29.61 -27.13
CA GLU A 48 -41.02 -28.96 -28.26
C GLU A 48 -40.27 -27.70 -28.72
N GLY A 49 -39.88 -26.84 -27.77
CA GLY A 49 -39.09 -25.64 -28.08
C GLY A 49 -37.69 -25.97 -28.63
N LEU A 50 -37.01 -26.97 -28.05
CA LEU A 50 -35.68 -27.41 -28.50
C LEU A 50 -35.71 -28.16 -29.85
N ALA A 51 -36.83 -28.75 -30.25
CA ALA A 51 -36.99 -29.31 -31.58
C ALA A 51 -36.96 -28.23 -32.67
N SER A 52 -37.39 -27.01 -32.33
CA SER A 52 -37.35 -25.84 -33.22
C SER A 52 -36.02 -25.09 -33.17
N ASP A 53 -35.33 -25.10 -32.01
CA ASP A 53 -34.00 -24.52 -31.82
C ASP A 53 -33.21 -25.33 -30.79
N ALA A 54 -32.37 -26.25 -31.29
CA ALA A 54 -31.63 -27.19 -30.45
C ALA A 54 -30.57 -26.53 -29.54
N ASN A 55 -30.25 -25.26 -29.76
CA ASN A 55 -29.19 -24.51 -29.08
C ASN A 55 -29.73 -23.35 -28.23
N HIS A 56 -31.06 -23.24 -28.07
CA HIS A 56 -31.66 -22.20 -27.25
C HIS A 56 -31.25 -22.35 -25.77
N ALA A 57 -30.30 -21.52 -25.33
CA ALA A 57 -29.67 -21.63 -24.01
C ALA A 57 -30.67 -21.63 -22.85
N GLY A 58 -31.70 -20.76 -22.90
CA GLY A 58 -32.76 -20.71 -21.88
C GLY A 58 -33.56 -22.01 -21.74
N LEU A 59 -33.95 -22.67 -22.84
CA LEU A 59 -34.69 -23.94 -22.80
C LEU A 59 -33.78 -25.10 -22.39
N LEU A 60 -32.50 -25.10 -22.79
CA LEU A 60 -31.50 -26.04 -22.30
C LEU A 60 -31.30 -25.92 -20.79
N HIS A 61 -31.30 -24.69 -20.26
CA HIS A 61 -31.24 -24.44 -18.81
C HIS A 61 -32.49 -24.92 -18.08
N LEU A 62 -33.69 -24.68 -18.60
CA LEU A 62 -34.93 -25.21 -18.03
C LEU A 62 -34.96 -26.75 -18.03
N MET A 63 -34.46 -27.40 -19.09
CA MET A 63 -34.29 -28.87 -19.11
C MET A 63 -33.33 -29.37 -18.03
N ALA A 64 -32.25 -28.63 -17.76
CA ALA A 64 -31.35 -28.96 -16.66
C ALA A 64 -32.07 -28.84 -15.31
N GLY A 65 -32.89 -27.80 -15.12
CA GLY A 65 -33.73 -27.61 -13.93
C GLY A 65 -34.75 -28.75 -13.72
N VAL A 66 -35.43 -29.19 -14.79
CA VAL A 66 -36.34 -30.36 -14.73
C VAL A 66 -35.57 -31.62 -14.33
N SER A 67 -34.42 -31.87 -14.97
CA SER A 67 -33.60 -33.06 -14.71
C SER A 67 -33.09 -33.09 -13.26
N LEU A 68 -32.70 -31.93 -12.72
CA LEU A 68 -32.31 -31.76 -11.32
C LEU A 68 -33.43 -32.13 -10.35
N LEU A 69 -34.65 -31.63 -10.59
CA LEU A 69 -35.81 -31.89 -9.72
C LEU A 69 -36.23 -33.36 -9.77
N ASN A 70 -36.00 -34.04 -10.90
CA ASN A 70 -36.20 -35.49 -11.06
C ASN A 70 -35.07 -36.33 -10.45
N GLY A 71 -33.98 -35.73 -9.97
CA GLY A 71 -32.81 -36.44 -9.43
C GLY A 71 -31.90 -37.07 -10.49
N ASP A 72 -32.11 -36.79 -11.78
CA ASP A 72 -31.22 -37.22 -12.86
C ASP A 72 -30.07 -36.21 -13.03
N TYR A 73 -29.05 -36.39 -12.21
CA TYR A 73 -27.90 -35.50 -12.17
C TYR A 73 -27.04 -35.58 -13.45
N ASP A 74 -27.00 -36.73 -14.12
CA ASP A 74 -26.25 -36.92 -15.37
C ASP A 74 -26.88 -36.14 -16.53
N ALA A 75 -28.20 -36.23 -16.67
CA ALA A 75 -28.94 -35.43 -17.64
C ALA A 75 -28.82 -33.93 -17.30
N ALA A 76 -28.95 -33.55 -16.03
CA ALA A 76 -28.83 -32.17 -15.59
C ALA A 76 -27.47 -31.54 -15.95
N ILE A 77 -26.35 -32.25 -15.68
CA ILE A 77 -25.00 -31.81 -16.04
C ILE A 77 -24.88 -31.61 -17.56
N THR A 78 -25.41 -32.55 -18.35
CA THR A 78 -25.35 -32.50 -19.82
C THR A 78 -26.13 -31.28 -20.35
N TRP A 79 -27.37 -31.08 -19.88
CA TRP A 79 -28.20 -29.97 -20.31
C TRP A 79 -27.64 -28.62 -19.90
N ALA A 80 -27.20 -28.48 -18.64
CA ALA A 80 -26.60 -27.24 -18.15
C ALA A 80 -25.25 -26.93 -18.85
N GLY A 81 -24.41 -27.95 -19.10
CA GLY A 81 -23.17 -27.78 -19.87
C GLY A 81 -23.41 -27.30 -21.30
N ARG A 82 -24.45 -27.82 -21.97
CA ARG A 82 -24.89 -27.32 -23.28
C ARG A 82 -25.43 -25.90 -23.22
N ALA A 83 -26.21 -25.55 -22.18
CA ALA A 83 -26.68 -24.18 -21.98
C ALA A 83 -25.49 -23.22 -21.85
N LEU A 84 -24.50 -23.56 -21.02
CA LEU A 84 -23.28 -22.79 -20.80
C LEU A 84 -22.39 -22.63 -22.05
N THR A 85 -22.39 -23.64 -22.93
CA THR A 85 -21.66 -23.58 -24.20
C THR A 85 -22.28 -22.55 -25.16
N ASN A 86 -23.60 -22.38 -25.12
CA ASN A 86 -24.31 -21.44 -25.98
C ASN A 86 -24.40 -20.04 -25.37
N GLU A 87 -24.56 -19.94 -24.05
CA GLU A 87 -24.59 -18.67 -23.34
C GLU A 87 -24.05 -18.83 -21.91
N MET A 88 -22.99 -18.09 -21.59
CA MET A 88 -22.40 -18.08 -20.25
C MET A 88 -23.22 -17.17 -19.32
N LYS A 89 -24.05 -17.77 -18.46
CA LYS A 89 -24.85 -17.07 -17.44
C LYS A 89 -24.60 -17.64 -16.06
N ALA A 90 -24.65 -16.75 -15.07
CA ALA A 90 -24.37 -17.07 -13.67
C ALA A 90 -25.39 -18.07 -13.09
N THR A 91 -26.67 -17.89 -13.42
CA THR A 91 -27.75 -18.82 -13.05
C THR A 91 -27.56 -20.22 -13.66
N TYR A 92 -26.96 -20.32 -14.85
CA TYR A 92 -26.69 -21.60 -15.51
C TYR A 92 -25.52 -22.32 -14.84
N LEU A 93 -24.47 -21.58 -14.46
CA LEU A 93 -23.34 -22.10 -13.67
C LEU A 93 -23.81 -22.59 -12.30
N ALA A 94 -24.71 -21.86 -11.62
CA ALA A 94 -25.28 -22.28 -10.34
C ALA A 94 -26.07 -23.60 -10.48
N THR A 95 -26.91 -23.72 -11.51
CA THR A 95 -27.64 -24.96 -11.83
C THR A 95 -26.69 -26.13 -12.14
N PHE A 96 -25.63 -25.87 -12.91
CA PHE A 96 -24.58 -26.85 -13.19
C PHE A 96 -23.87 -27.32 -11.91
N GLY A 97 -23.51 -26.39 -11.02
CA GLY A 97 -22.91 -26.68 -9.72
C GLY A 97 -23.82 -27.54 -8.84
N THR A 98 -25.13 -27.23 -8.79
CA THR A 98 -26.12 -28.06 -8.06
C THR A 98 -26.17 -29.49 -8.60
N ALA A 99 -26.10 -29.66 -9.93
CA ALA A 99 -26.12 -30.97 -10.57
C ALA A 99 -24.85 -31.78 -10.29
N LEU A 100 -23.68 -31.15 -10.39
CA LEU A 100 -22.40 -31.76 -10.02
C LEU A 100 -22.38 -32.21 -8.56
N LEU A 101 -22.91 -31.40 -7.64
CA LEU A 101 -22.99 -31.76 -6.24
C LEU A 101 -23.91 -32.95 -5.99
N GLY A 102 -25.08 -32.99 -6.65
CA GLY A 102 -26.00 -34.13 -6.59
C GLY A 102 -25.36 -35.44 -7.05
N LYS A 103 -24.45 -35.36 -8.04
CA LYS A 103 -23.64 -36.48 -8.53
C LYS A 103 -22.45 -36.84 -7.61
N GLY A 104 -22.18 -36.06 -6.57
CA GLY A 104 -21.04 -36.25 -5.67
C GLY A 104 -19.71 -35.65 -6.17
N LEU A 105 -19.72 -34.87 -7.26
CA LEU A 105 -18.54 -34.20 -7.81
C LEU A 105 -18.30 -32.85 -7.11
N GLN A 106 -17.98 -32.92 -5.82
CA GLN A 106 -17.92 -31.75 -4.93
C GLN A 106 -16.96 -30.65 -5.40
N ALA A 107 -15.73 -30.99 -5.79
CA ALA A 107 -14.73 -30.00 -6.17
C ALA A 107 -15.16 -29.18 -7.41
N GLN A 108 -15.67 -29.86 -8.44
CA GLN A 108 -16.17 -29.21 -9.66
C GLN A 108 -17.43 -28.38 -9.40
N ALA A 109 -18.30 -28.85 -8.49
CA ALA A 109 -19.47 -28.09 -8.08
C ALA A 109 -19.07 -26.75 -7.47
N PHE A 110 -18.04 -26.74 -6.61
CA PHE A 110 -17.59 -25.55 -5.90
C PHE A 110 -16.92 -24.56 -6.86
N GLU A 111 -16.12 -25.04 -7.80
CA GLU A 111 -15.57 -24.20 -8.88
C GLU A 111 -16.70 -23.55 -9.71
N ALA A 112 -17.75 -24.32 -10.05
CA ALA A 112 -18.90 -23.79 -10.78
C ALA A 112 -19.65 -22.71 -10.00
N PHE A 113 -19.86 -22.90 -8.69
CA PHE A 113 -20.48 -21.88 -7.83
C PHE A 113 -19.62 -20.64 -7.65
N GLN A 114 -18.30 -20.80 -7.46
CA GLN A 114 -17.36 -19.68 -7.37
C GLN A 114 -17.37 -18.85 -8.67
N ARG A 115 -17.39 -19.51 -9.82
CA ARG A 115 -17.52 -18.84 -11.13
C ARG A 115 -18.89 -18.17 -11.31
N ALA A 116 -19.97 -18.78 -10.81
CA ALA A 116 -21.30 -18.18 -10.85
C ALA A 116 -21.34 -16.87 -10.05
N VAL A 117 -20.81 -16.89 -8.82
CA VAL A 117 -20.71 -15.72 -7.95
C VAL A 117 -19.82 -14.63 -8.56
N ALA A 118 -18.70 -14.99 -9.19
CA ALA A 118 -17.85 -14.02 -9.87
C ALA A 118 -18.56 -13.36 -11.08
N LEU A 119 -19.41 -14.12 -11.78
CA LEU A 119 -20.12 -13.65 -12.98
C LEU A 119 -21.31 -12.74 -12.64
N ASP A 120 -22.09 -13.09 -11.61
CA ASP A 120 -23.17 -12.23 -11.10
C ASP A 120 -23.26 -12.28 -9.57
N PRO A 121 -22.46 -11.45 -8.87
CA PRO A 121 -22.43 -11.48 -7.41
C PRO A 121 -23.66 -10.87 -6.76
N VAL A 122 -24.56 -10.21 -7.49
CA VAL A 122 -25.71 -9.50 -6.89
C VAL A 122 -27.02 -10.28 -6.93
N ASP A 123 -27.07 -11.40 -7.67
CA ASP A 123 -28.25 -12.27 -7.70
C ASP A 123 -28.32 -13.09 -6.40
N PRO A 124 -29.32 -12.84 -5.52
CA PRO A 124 -29.45 -13.57 -4.25
C PRO A 124 -29.59 -15.08 -4.44
N SER A 125 -30.20 -15.52 -5.54
CA SER A 125 -30.48 -16.94 -5.79
C SER A 125 -29.20 -17.76 -5.97
N ILE A 126 -28.13 -17.14 -6.48
CA ILE A 126 -26.83 -17.78 -6.68
C ILE A 126 -26.16 -18.05 -5.33
N TRP A 127 -26.21 -17.08 -4.42
CA TRP A 127 -25.71 -17.22 -3.06
C TRP A 127 -26.54 -18.21 -2.23
N GLU A 128 -27.86 -18.23 -2.38
CA GLU A 128 -28.72 -19.24 -1.74
C GLU A 128 -28.37 -20.66 -2.21
N ASN A 129 -28.19 -20.85 -3.52
CA ASN A 129 -27.80 -22.13 -4.09
C ASN A 129 -26.41 -22.57 -3.60
N PHE A 130 -25.45 -21.65 -3.51
CA PHE A 130 -24.12 -21.97 -3.00
C PHE A 130 -24.14 -22.28 -1.49
N GLY A 131 -24.91 -21.52 -0.69
CA GLY A 131 -25.10 -21.80 0.73
C GLY A 131 -25.75 -23.16 1.00
N ASN A 132 -26.75 -23.54 0.20
CA ASN A 132 -27.37 -24.86 0.25
C ASN A 132 -26.37 -25.97 -0.10
N ALA A 133 -25.51 -25.74 -1.10
CA ALA A 133 -24.44 -26.67 -1.46
C ALA A 133 -23.42 -26.87 -0.33
N LEU A 134 -23.01 -25.78 0.33
CA LEU A 134 -22.07 -25.79 1.46
C LEU A 134 -22.65 -26.52 2.69
N ASN A 135 -23.93 -26.32 2.99
CA ASN A 135 -24.63 -27.04 4.07
C ASN A 135 -24.64 -28.56 3.85
N ARG A 136 -24.83 -29.02 2.60
CA ARG A 136 -24.83 -30.45 2.26
C ARG A 136 -23.50 -31.15 2.53
N VAL A 137 -22.40 -30.41 2.52
CA VAL A 137 -21.04 -30.94 2.78
C VAL A 137 -20.50 -30.56 4.17
N GLY A 138 -21.36 -30.04 5.05
CA GLY A 138 -21.00 -29.70 6.44
C GLY A 138 -20.23 -28.39 6.63
N GLN A 139 -20.15 -27.52 5.61
CA GLN A 139 -19.46 -26.22 5.70
C GLN A 139 -20.41 -25.12 6.18
N ALA A 140 -20.94 -25.29 7.40
CA ALA A 140 -22.02 -24.45 7.95
C ALA A 140 -21.68 -22.96 8.07
N ASN A 141 -20.42 -22.60 8.37
CA ASN A 141 -20.00 -21.20 8.49
C ASN A 141 -20.03 -20.49 7.12
N GLN A 142 -19.43 -21.09 6.09
CA GLN A 142 -19.45 -20.57 4.72
C GLN A 142 -20.89 -20.50 4.17
N ALA A 143 -21.71 -21.50 4.47
CA ALA A 143 -23.12 -21.49 4.11
C ALA A 143 -23.86 -20.30 4.74
N SER A 144 -23.62 -20.06 6.03
CA SER A 144 -24.21 -18.92 6.76
C SER A 144 -23.82 -17.58 6.15
N LEU A 145 -22.54 -17.42 5.77
CA LEU A 145 -22.08 -16.22 5.05
C LEU A 145 -22.79 -16.04 3.71
N CYS A 146 -22.97 -17.11 2.92
CA CYS A 146 -23.69 -17.04 1.65
C CYS A 146 -25.14 -16.58 1.84
N PHE A 147 -25.86 -17.10 2.85
CA PHE A 147 -27.22 -16.68 3.14
C PHE A 147 -27.31 -15.23 3.61
N LEU A 148 -26.33 -14.76 4.39
CA LEU A 148 -26.25 -13.36 4.79
C LEU A 148 -26.08 -12.44 3.57
N ILE A 149 -25.20 -12.80 2.63
CA ILE A 149 -24.97 -12.06 1.39
C ILE A 149 -26.24 -12.06 0.52
N ALA A 150 -26.88 -13.22 0.33
CA ALA A 150 -28.15 -13.31 -0.40
C ALA A 150 -29.21 -12.37 0.18
N ARG A 151 -29.39 -12.42 1.51
CA ARG A 151 -30.34 -11.55 2.21
C ARG A 151 -29.98 -10.07 2.12
N ALA A 152 -28.69 -9.73 2.06
CA ALA A 152 -28.23 -8.36 1.89
C ALA A 152 -28.66 -7.82 0.52
N TYR A 153 -28.38 -8.56 -0.55
CA TYR A 153 -28.79 -8.19 -1.89
C TYR A 153 -30.32 -8.17 -2.09
N GLN A 154 -31.04 -9.09 -1.44
CA GLN A 154 -32.51 -9.09 -1.49
C GLN A 154 -33.14 -7.85 -0.85
N LYS A 155 -32.55 -7.34 0.23
CA LYS A 155 -33.09 -6.21 1.01
C LYS A 155 -32.67 -4.83 0.48
N LEU A 156 -31.69 -4.76 -0.42
CA LEU A 156 -31.10 -3.51 -0.89
C LEU A 156 -31.15 -3.41 -2.42
N PRO A 157 -32.34 -3.34 -3.05
CA PRO A 157 -32.47 -3.32 -4.52
C PRO A 157 -31.75 -2.14 -5.19
N PHE A 158 -31.50 -1.04 -4.48
CA PHE A 158 -30.72 0.11 -5.00
C PHE A 158 -29.22 -0.19 -5.20
N LEU A 159 -28.68 -1.28 -4.64
CA LEU A 159 -27.32 -1.74 -4.93
C LEU A 159 -27.13 -2.06 -6.43
N ALA A 160 -28.20 -2.47 -7.11
CA ALA A 160 -28.21 -2.66 -8.57
C ALA A 160 -28.16 -1.32 -9.33
N GLU A 161 -28.76 -0.26 -8.78
CA GLU A 161 -28.81 1.09 -9.37
C GLU A 161 -27.47 1.85 -9.21
N CYS A 162 -26.73 1.62 -8.12
CA CYS A 162 -25.40 2.21 -7.88
C CYS A 162 -24.37 1.83 -8.97
N ARG A 163 -24.60 0.75 -9.73
CA ARG A 163 -23.78 0.34 -10.88
C ARG A 163 -23.91 1.25 -12.11
N SER A 164 -24.92 2.13 -12.15
CA SER A 164 -25.31 2.87 -13.36
C SER A 164 -24.84 4.33 -13.41
N ALA A 165 -24.07 4.81 -12.41
CA ALA A 165 -23.47 6.13 -12.47
C ALA A 165 -22.46 6.23 -13.66
N PRO A 166 -22.51 7.28 -14.48
CA PRO A 166 -21.78 7.34 -15.74
C PRO A 166 -20.26 7.28 -15.53
N ARG A 167 -19.63 6.28 -16.17
CA ARG A 167 -18.20 5.94 -16.10
C ARG A 167 -17.26 6.89 -16.88
N ASN A 168 -17.78 7.99 -17.41
CA ASN A 168 -17.13 8.75 -18.48
C ASN A 168 -16.68 10.13 -17.96
N GLY A 169 -15.54 10.17 -17.27
CA GLY A 169 -14.89 11.44 -16.88
C GLY A 169 -13.49 11.28 -16.28
N TRP A 170 -13.18 10.14 -15.68
CA TRP A 170 -11.98 9.99 -14.85
C TRP A 170 -10.74 9.44 -15.57
N ASN A 171 -10.93 8.65 -16.63
CA ASN A 171 -9.81 8.15 -17.45
C ASN A 171 -9.12 9.27 -18.26
N ALA A 172 -9.85 10.36 -18.59
CA ALA A 172 -9.29 11.51 -19.28
C ALA A 172 -8.36 12.35 -18.38
N LEU A 173 -8.79 12.63 -17.14
CA LEU A 173 -7.98 13.39 -16.16
C LEU A 173 -6.70 12.64 -15.77
N THR A 174 -6.78 11.33 -15.50
CA THR A 174 -5.61 10.54 -15.09
C THR A 174 -4.54 10.48 -16.20
N THR A 175 -4.97 10.49 -17.47
CA THR A 175 -4.06 10.46 -18.63
C THR A 175 -3.40 11.82 -18.89
N GLU A 176 -4.08 12.95 -18.60
CA GLU A 176 -3.52 14.30 -18.71
C GLU A 176 -2.49 14.65 -17.61
N PHE A 177 -2.54 13.98 -16.45
CA PHE A 177 -1.64 14.29 -15.32
C PHE A 177 -0.31 13.50 -15.33
N ASN A 178 -0.29 12.28 -15.90
CA ASN A 178 0.92 11.45 -15.98
C ASN A 178 2.17 12.15 -16.57
N PRO A 179 2.07 13.03 -17.59
CA PRO A 179 3.23 13.75 -18.13
C PRO A 179 3.81 14.83 -17.22
N HIS A 180 3.05 15.30 -16.21
CA HIS A 180 3.46 16.37 -15.30
C HIS A 180 4.10 15.86 -14.00
N LEU A 181 4.08 14.54 -13.76
CA LEU A 181 4.83 13.89 -12.70
C LEU A 181 6.28 13.64 -13.19
N ARG A 182 7.15 14.65 -13.07
CA ARG A 182 8.58 14.46 -13.40
C ARG A 182 9.33 13.71 -12.29
N THR A 183 9.67 12.46 -12.63
CA THR A 183 10.90 11.70 -12.37
C THR A 183 11.74 12.00 -11.11
N ARG A 184 11.80 10.97 -10.24
CA ARG A 184 13.08 10.34 -9.91
C ARG A 184 12.90 8.81 -9.97
N ALA A 185 13.75 8.16 -10.77
CA ALA A 185 13.79 6.72 -11.12
C ALA A 185 13.85 5.80 -9.87
N LYS A 186 13.48 4.51 -9.87
CA LYS A 186 13.21 3.49 -10.91
C LYS A 186 12.21 2.49 -10.28
N SER A 187 11.06 2.27 -10.91
CA SER A 187 10.36 0.97 -10.97
C SER A 187 9.35 1.08 -12.11
N ASP A 188 9.47 0.23 -13.12
CA ASP A 188 8.85 0.36 -14.45
C ASP A 188 7.31 0.16 -14.49
N ALA A 189 6.59 0.45 -13.41
CA ALA A 189 5.13 0.53 -13.39
C ALA A 189 4.66 1.71 -12.52
N ALA A 190 3.64 2.45 -12.98
CA ALA A 190 2.96 3.43 -12.15
C ALA A 190 2.34 2.73 -10.94
N ARG A 191 2.58 3.25 -9.73
CA ARG A 191 2.00 2.69 -8.50
C ARG A 191 0.48 2.83 -8.49
N ASP A 192 -0.19 1.85 -7.88
CA ASP A 192 -1.64 1.88 -7.72
C ASP A 192 -2.12 3.11 -6.94
N PRO A 193 -3.30 3.65 -7.28
CA PRO A 193 -3.85 4.81 -6.59
C PRO A 193 -4.24 4.48 -5.15
N ILE A 194 -4.09 5.46 -4.27
CA ILE A 194 -4.58 5.45 -2.89
C ILE A 194 -5.87 6.28 -2.81
N HIS A 195 -6.90 5.69 -2.26
CA HIS A 195 -8.19 6.29 -1.95
C HIS A 195 -8.29 6.58 -0.46
N CYS A 196 -8.67 7.82 -0.14
CA CYS A 196 -8.97 8.28 1.21
C CYS A 196 -10.34 8.94 1.23
N PHE A 197 -10.93 9.12 2.42
CA PHE A 197 -12.19 9.84 2.60
C PHE A 197 -12.08 10.88 3.71
N TRP A 198 -12.62 12.08 3.48
CA TRP A 198 -12.74 13.13 4.50
C TRP A 198 -13.94 14.02 4.19
N SER A 199 -14.79 14.30 5.18
CA SER A 199 -15.96 15.19 5.03
C SER A 199 -16.38 15.77 6.37
N ASN A 200 -17.18 16.85 6.34
CA ASN A 200 -17.84 17.43 7.51
C ASN A 200 -16.89 17.98 8.58
N ALA A 201 -15.65 18.30 8.21
CA ALA A 201 -14.69 18.95 9.09
C ALA A 201 -13.56 19.62 8.28
N PRO A 202 -12.93 20.69 8.80
CA PRO A 202 -11.65 21.16 8.27
C PRO A 202 -10.61 20.03 8.29
N LEU A 203 -9.85 19.88 7.21
CA LEU A 203 -8.80 18.87 7.12
C LEU A 203 -7.75 19.10 8.21
N SER A 204 -7.54 18.09 9.06
CA SER A 204 -6.60 18.17 10.17
C SER A 204 -5.15 18.22 9.70
N GLU A 205 -4.23 18.70 10.54
CA GLU A 205 -2.80 18.67 10.24
C GLU A 205 -2.27 17.24 10.09
N MET A 206 -2.76 16.31 10.92
CA MET A 206 -2.47 14.88 10.83
C MET A 206 -2.91 14.30 9.48
N SER A 207 -4.07 14.70 8.99
CA SER A 207 -4.58 14.24 7.70
C SER A 207 -3.83 14.85 6.51
N ARG A 208 -3.44 16.12 6.61
CA ARG A 208 -2.52 16.71 5.63
C ARG A 208 -1.18 15.99 5.59
N LEU A 209 -0.61 15.67 6.75
CA LEU A 209 0.65 14.92 6.86
C LEU A 209 0.52 13.53 6.20
N SER A 210 -0.55 12.81 6.53
CA SER A 210 -0.84 11.47 5.99
C SER A 210 -0.95 11.51 4.46
N LEU A 211 -1.77 12.40 3.90
CA LEU A 211 -1.91 12.56 2.46
C LEU A 211 -0.59 12.96 1.78
N GLN A 212 0.19 13.87 2.39
CA GLN A 212 1.48 14.29 1.86
C GLN A 212 2.50 13.13 1.86
N SER A 213 2.46 12.26 2.86
CA SER A 213 3.33 11.08 2.94
C SER A 213 3.05 10.12 1.80
N MET A 214 1.78 9.88 1.47
CA MET A 214 1.36 9.01 0.38
C MET A 214 1.85 9.51 -0.98
N VAL A 215 1.71 10.82 -1.24
CA VAL A 215 2.27 11.46 -2.43
C VAL A 215 3.80 11.33 -2.48
N ARG A 216 4.49 11.52 -1.35
CA ARG A 216 5.96 11.39 -1.27
C ARG A 216 6.46 9.99 -1.58
N GLN A 217 5.69 8.95 -1.23
CA GLN A 217 6.02 7.57 -1.61
C GLN A 217 5.69 7.24 -3.08
N GLY A 218 5.21 8.22 -3.85
CA GLY A 218 5.00 8.10 -5.29
C GLY A 218 3.67 7.47 -5.70
N HIS A 219 2.70 7.37 -4.79
CA HIS A 219 1.35 6.93 -5.12
C HIS A 219 0.49 8.09 -5.63
N PRO A 220 -0.34 7.88 -6.67
CA PRO A 220 -1.44 8.79 -6.96
C PRO A 220 -2.45 8.80 -5.79
N VAL A 221 -2.82 9.98 -5.27
CA VAL A 221 -3.71 10.08 -4.10
C VAL A 221 -5.03 10.75 -4.45
N LYS A 222 -6.14 10.12 -4.05
CA LYS A 222 -7.51 10.59 -4.26
C LYS A 222 -8.23 10.74 -2.92
N LEU A 223 -8.62 11.95 -2.57
CA LEU A 223 -9.43 12.26 -1.39
C LEU A 223 -10.90 12.45 -1.80
N HIS A 224 -11.76 11.53 -1.37
CA HIS A 224 -13.20 11.60 -1.60
C HIS A 224 -13.89 12.44 -0.52
N THR A 225 -14.82 13.30 -0.91
CA THR A 225 -15.53 14.20 0.00
C THR A 225 -16.97 14.46 -0.46
N TYR A 226 -17.88 14.68 0.50
CA TYR A 226 -19.20 15.27 0.27
C TYR A 226 -19.21 16.79 0.46
N ASP A 227 -18.09 17.38 0.90
CA ASP A 227 -17.94 18.82 1.01
C ASP A 227 -17.72 19.44 -0.39
N ASN A 228 -17.66 20.77 -0.47
CA ASN A 228 -17.37 21.44 -1.74
C ASN A 228 -15.97 21.06 -2.26
N VAL A 229 -15.93 20.38 -3.41
CA VAL A 229 -14.70 19.86 -4.04
C VAL A 229 -13.65 20.95 -4.24
N ALA A 230 -14.02 22.12 -4.79
CA ALA A 230 -13.07 23.21 -5.05
C ALA A 230 -12.47 23.77 -3.74
N ALA A 231 -13.29 23.95 -2.71
CA ALA A 231 -12.82 24.44 -1.41
C ALA A 231 -11.92 23.42 -0.71
N MET A 232 -12.22 22.12 -0.80
CA MET A 232 -11.37 21.06 -0.24
C MET A 232 -10.07 20.91 -1.04
N GLN A 233 -10.12 21.04 -2.38
CA GLN A 233 -8.94 20.99 -3.26
C GLN A 233 -7.91 22.07 -2.91
N ALA A 234 -8.36 23.24 -2.43
CA ALA A 234 -7.48 24.30 -1.96
C ALA A 234 -6.80 24.02 -0.59
N ARG A 235 -7.24 22.99 0.14
CA ARG A 235 -6.75 22.65 1.50
C ARG A 235 -5.84 21.42 1.54
N VAL A 236 -6.02 20.51 0.59
CA VAL A 236 -5.19 19.30 0.49
C VAL A 236 -3.76 19.63 0.04
N PRO A 237 -2.77 18.78 0.38
CA PRO A 237 -1.41 18.93 -0.15
C PRO A 237 -1.35 18.82 -1.68
N SER A 238 -0.29 19.38 -2.27
CA SER A 238 -0.03 19.24 -3.70
C SER A 238 0.15 17.76 -4.07
N GLY A 239 -0.41 17.36 -5.21
CA GLY A 239 -0.42 15.96 -5.67
C GLY A 239 -1.63 15.13 -5.22
N VAL A 240 -2.52 15.70 -4.39
CA VAL A 240 -3.78 15.05 -3.98
C VAL A 240 -4.93 15.56 -4.85
N MET A 241 -5.70 14.63 -5.42
CA MET A 241 -6.91 14.91 -6.19
C MET A 241 -8.15 14.80 -5.30
N VAL A 242 -9.00 15.83 -5.28
CA VAL A 242 -10.27 15.79 -4.56
C VAL A 242 -11.41 15.33 -5.47
N ILE A 243 -12.22 14.41 -4.98
CA ILE A 243 -13.31 13.76 -5.73
C ILE A 243 -14.62 13.90 -4.95
N ASP A 244 -15.72 14.13 -5.68
CA ASP A 244 -17.07 14.08 -5.11
C ASP A 244 -17.45 12.62 -4.77
N ALA A 245 -17.56 12.34 -3.47
CA ALA A 245 -17.95 11.03 -2.95
C ALA A 245 -19.39 10.64 -3.34
N GLY A 246 -20.26 11.64 -3.58
CA GLY A 246 -21.64 11.45 -4.00
C GLY A 246 -21.80 10.80 -5.37
N SER A 247 -20.74 10.84 -6.19
CA SER A 247 -20.70 10.16 -7.49
C SER A 247 -20.60 8.63 -7.38
N LEU A 248 -20.13 8.12 -6.22
CA LEU A 248 -19.97 6.69 -5.97
C LEU A 248 -21.02 6.16 -4.99
N VAL A 249 -21.15 6.80 -3.83
CA VAL A 249 -22.11 6.41 -2.80
C VAL A 249 -23.15 7.53 -2.67
N PRO A 250 -24.44 7.26 -2.87
CA PRO A 250 -25.47 8.29 -2.79
C PRO A 250 -25.45 9.08 -1.47
N ALA A 251 -25.61 10.40 -1.56
CA ALA A 251 -25.59 11.30 -0.39
C ALA A 251 -26.62 10.93 0.68
N ALA A 252 -27.72 10.27 0.31
CA ALA A 252 -28.72 9.78 1.27
C ALA A 252 -28.16 8.74 2.25
N ILE A 253 -27.26 7.86 1.79
CA ILE A 253 -26.59 6.86 2.66
C ILE A 253 -25.65 7.59 3.62
N TYR A 254 -24.87 8.53 3.11
CA TYR A 254 -23.99 9.38 3.93
C TYR A 254 -24.77 10.16 4.99
N GLN A 255 -25.85 10.84 4.60
CA GLN A 255 -26.72 11.57 5.52
C GLN A 255 -27.34 10.67 6.57
N HIS A 256 -27.81 9.47 6.18
CA HIS A 256 -28.33 8.49 7.11
C HIS A 256 -27.27 8.09 8.14
N ALA A 257 -26.04 7.80 7.70
CA ALA A 257 -24.95 7.43 8.58
C ALA A 257 -24.55 8.58 9.52
N VAL A 258 -24.49 9.82 9.04
CA VAL A 258 -24.15 10.99 9.88
C VAL A 258 -25.24 11.29 10.92
N LEU A 259 -26.51 11.08 10.58
CA LEU A 259 -27.64 11.35 11.49
C LEU A 259 -27.83 10.26 12.55
N ASN A 260 -27.56 9.00 12.21
CA ASN A 260 -27.89 7.84 13.05
C ASN A 260 -26.66 7.13 13.61
N SER A 261 -25.45 7.57 13.25
CA SER A 261 -24.20 6.90 13.60
C SER A 261 -23.00 7.87 13.55
N GLU A 262 -21.76 7.37 13.64
CA GLU A 262 -20.56 8.19 13.47
C GLU A 262 -20.04 8.14 12.02
N ILE A 263 -19.44 9.24 11.55
CA ILE A 263 -18.87 9.33 10.20
C ILE A 263 -17.82 8.24 9.91
N ARG A 264 -17.14 7.72 10.95
CA ARG A 264 -16.19 6.60 10.80
C ARG A 264 -16.84 5.33 10.26
N TYR A 265 -18.10 5.06 10.64
CA TYR A 265 -18.81 3.87 10.16
C TYR A 265 -19.23 4.03 8.71
N PHE A 266 -19.50 5.27 8.26
CA PHE A 266 -19.65 5.54 6.85
C PHE A 266 -18.33 5.31 6.08
N SER A 267 -17.20 5.71 6.66
CA SER A 267 -15.86 5.45 6.09
C SER A 267 -15.59 3.94 5.92
N ASP A 268 -16.05 3.10 6.84
CA ASP A 268 -16.02 1.63 6.73
C ASP A 268 -16.84 1.12 5.53
N ILE A 269 -18.00 1.73 5.26
CA ILE A 269 -18.82 1.35 4.10
C ILE A 269 -18.20 1.82 2.79
N PHE A 270 -17.73 3.07 2.78
CA PHE A 270 -17.21 3.73 1.59
C PHE A 270 -15.93 3.06 1.07
N ARG A 271 -15.06 2.57 1.97
CA ARG A 271 -13.82 1.87 1.57
C ARG A 271 -14.08 0.60 0.76
N TYR A 272 -15.13 -0.15 1.08
CA TYR A 272 -15.51 -1.33 0.29
C TYR A 272 -16.04 -0.92 -1.09
N ALA A 273 -16.88 0.12 -1.16
CA ALA A 273 -17.44 0.60 -2.43
C ALA A 273 -16.34 1.10 -3.39
N VAL A 274 -15.42 1.93 -2.88
CA VAL A 274 -14.37 2.54 -3.72
C VAL A 274 -13.37 1.50 -4.21
N LEU A 275 -12.99 0.54 -3.37
CA LEU A 275 -12.10 -0.54 -3.75
C LEU A 275 -12.76 -1.51 -4.74
N HIS A 276 -14.07 -1.76 -4.62
CA HIS A 276 -14.79 -2.53 -5.63
C HIS A 276 -14.81 -1.81 -6.99
N GLU A 277 -15.17 -0.52 -7.02
CA GLU A 277 -15.35 0.20 -8.29
C GLU A 277 -14.02 0.51 -8.99
N PHE A 278 -12.99 0.89 -8.23
CA PHE A 278 -11.74 1.41 -8.79
C PHE A 278 -10.53 0.51 -8.57
N GLY A 279 -10.58 -0.40 -7.59
CA GLY A 279 -9.40 -1.14 -7.13
C GLY A 279 -8.37 -0.24 -6.47
N GLY A 280 -7.13 -0.74 -6.35
CA GLY A 280 -6.02 -0.01 -5.74
C GLY A 280 -6.04 -0.12 -4.22
N TRP A 281 -5.67 0.97 -3.55
CA TRP A 281 -5.48 1.02 -2.10
C TRP A 281 -6.51 1.91 -1.42
N TRP A 282 -6.92 1.54 -0.22
CA TRP A 282 -7.58 2.38 0.76
C TRP A 282 -6.64 2.66 1.92
N LEU A 283 -6.55 3.92 2.34
CA LEU A 283 -5.85 4.32 3.57
C LEU A 283 -6.68 5.33 4.36
N ASP A 284 -6.75 5.12 5.67
CA ASP A 284 -7.28 6.12 6.60
C ASP A 284 -6.38 7.37 6.63
N THR A 285 -6.97 8.54 6.85
CA THR A 285 -6.29 9.85 6.80
C THR A 285 -5.50 10.19 8.07
N ASP A 286 -5.06 9.18 8.78
CA ASP A 286 -4.13 9.24 9.91
C ASP A 286 -3.05 8.14 9.81
N ILE A 287 -2.88 7.56 8.61
CA ILE A 287 -1.75 6.70 8.24
C ILE A 287 -0.65 7.53 7.57
N VAL A 288 0.52 7.60 8.19
CA VAL A 288 1.74 8.19 7.61
C VAL A 288 2.58 7.11 6.95
N LEU A 289 2.72 7.13 5.62
CA LEU A 289 3.57 6.20 4.89
C LEU A 289 5.05 6.58 4.98
N VAL A 290 5.85 5.65 5.47
CA VAL A 290 7.32 5.77 5.55
C VAL A 290 8.02 4.98 4.45
N LYS A 291 7.32 4.02 3.83
CA LYS A 291 7.75 3.24 2.65
C LYS A 291 6.61 3.15 1.62
N PRO A 292 6.90 2.89 0.33
CA PRO A 292 5.87 2.61 -0.68
C PRO A 292 5.13 1.28 -0.43
N LEU A 293 3.90 1.15 -0.94
CA LEU A 293 3.04 -0.02 -0.75
C LEU A 293 3.32 -1.11 -1.82
N ASP A 294 4.52 -1.67 -1.81
CA ASP A 294 5.00 -2.60 -2.83
C ASP A 294 4.90 -4.08 -2.37
N PHE A 295 3.69 -4.58 -2.09
CA PHE A 295 3.45 -5.92 -1.51
C PHE A 295 3.25 -7.07 -2.52
N GLY A 296 3.06 -6.76 -3.81
CA GLY A 296 2.97 -7.78 -4.89
C GLY A 296 1.75 -8.73 -4.84
N ARG A 297 0.68 -8.39 -4.09
CA ARG A 297 -0.52 -9.22 -3.93
C ARG A 297 -1.79 -8.51 -4.40
N GLU A 298 -2.77 -9.27 -4.90
CA GLU A 298 -4.04 -8.72 -5.37
C GLU A 298 -4.87 -8.11 -4.22
N HIS A 299 -4.95 -8.81 -3.10
CA HIS A 299 -5.55 -8.30 -1.88
C HIS A 299 -4.49 -8.09 -0.81
N VAL A 300 -4.72 -7.11 0.04
CA VAL A 300 -3.89 -6.85 1.23
C VAL A 300 -4.82 -6.29 2.30
N PHE A 301 -4.69 -6.79 3.53
CA PHE A 301 -5.40 -6.28 4.69
C PHE A 301 -4.43 -6.06 5.83
N SER A 302 -4.66 -5.04 6.65
CA SER A 302 -3.92 -4.81 7.89
C SER A 302 -4.62 -5.47 9.08
N ALA A 303 -3.82 -5.82 10.09
CA ALA A 303 -4.31 -6.20 11.40
C ALA A 303 -3.89 -5.15 12.44
N GLN A 304 -4.54 -5.19 13.60
CA GLN A 304 -4.13 -4.49 14.82
C GLN A 304 -4.20 -5.44 16.02
N TRP A 305 -3.66 -5.01 17.16
CA TRP A 305 -3.84 -5.72 18.42
C TRP A 305 -5.29 -5.58 18.91
N SER A 306 -5.86 -6.69 19.37
CA SER A 306 -7.24 -6.74 19.88
C SER A 306 -7.39 -6.27 21.33
N GLY A 307 -6.27 -6.13 22.05
CA GLY A 307 -6.26 -5.90 23.50
C GLY A 307 -6.25 -7.17 24.35
N VAL A 308 -6.50 -8.35 23.75
CA VAL A 308 -6.27 -9.66 24.36
C VAL A 308 -4.83 -10.10 24.10
N GLU A 309 -4.21 -10.79 25.06
CA GLU A 309 -2.86 -11.34 24.91
C GLU A 309 -2.78 -12.21 23.64
N GLN A 310 -1.84 -11.88 22.74
CA GLN A 310 -1.66 -12.51 21.42
C GLN A 310 -2.87 -12.44 20.46
N GLY A 311 -3.93 -11.70 20.81
CA GLY A 311 -5.13 -11.58 19.97
C GLY A 311 -5.00 -10.46 18.94
N HIS A 312 -5.37 -10.75 17.69
CA HIS A 312 -5.37 -9.81 16.58
C HIS A 312 -6.76 -9.66 15.98
N VAL A 313 -7.02 -8.50 15.38
CA VAL A 313 -8.23 -8.25 14.59
C VAL A 313 -7.84 -7.60 13.27
N CYS A 314 -8.47 -8.02 12.17
CA CYS A 314 -8.29 -7.38 10.88
C CYS A 314 -9.02 -6.04 10.88
N VAL A 315 -8.37 -5.02 10.34
CA VAL A 315 -8.87 -3.65 10.30
C VAL A 315 -8.85 -3.12 8.88
N GLY A 316 -9.75 -2.19 8.61
CA GLY A 316 -9.87 -1.61 7.29
C GLY A 316 -8.99 -0.37 7.08
N ASP A 317 -8.14 0.00 8.02
CA ASP A 317 -7.34 1.24 7.99
C ASP A 317 -6.37 1.26 6.81
N VAL A 318 -5.89 0.10 6.37
CA VAL A 318 -5.14 -0.10 5.12
C VAL A 318 -5.65 -1.35 4.40
N MET A 319 -6.15 -1.18 3.17
CA MET A 319 -6.66 -2.29 2.37
C MET A 319 -6.24 -2.16 0.90
N ARG A 320 -6.00 -3.29 0.23
CA ARG A 320 -5.87 -3.37 -1.23
C ARG A 320 -6.87 -4.36 -1.79
N ALA A 321 -7.44 -4.03 -2.94
CA ALA A 321 -8.20 -5.00 -3.72
C ALA A 321 -8.08 -4.70 -5.23
N PRO A 322 -8.22 -5.71 -6.10
CA PRO A 322 -8.37 -5.49 -7.52
C PRO A 322 -9.74 -4.87 -7.81
N LYS A 323 -9.82 -4.09 -8.90
CA LYS A 323 -11.09 -3.58 -9.42
C LYS A 323 -12.05 -4.75 -9.69
N GLY A 324 -13.31 -4.57 -9.28
CA GLY A 324 -14.35 -5.59 -9.42
C GLY A 324 -14.30 -6.69 -8.36
N SER A 325 -13.47 -6.56 -7.32
CA SER A 325 -13.35 -7.55 -6.24
C SER A 325 -14.73 -7.92 -5.67
N VAL A 326 -15.07 -9.21 -5.78
CA VAL A 326 -16.33 -9.76 -5.25
C VAL A 326 -16.38 -9.67 -3.73
N HIS A 327 -15.23 -9.78 -3.07
CA HIS A 327 -15.12 -9.62 -1.62
C HIS A 327 -15.49 -8.22 -1.16
N MET A 328 -15.02 -7.19 -1.88
CA MET A 328 -15.39 -5.81 -1.58
C MET A 328 -16.87 -5.54 -1.84
N ALA A 329 -17.45 -6.13 -2.90
CA ALA A 329 -18.89 -6.03 -3.15
C ALA A 329 -19.73 -6.66 -2.03
N ASN A 330 -19.31 -7.84 -1.55
CA ASN A 330 -20.00 -8.55 -0.46
C ASN A 330 -19.91 -7.79 0.86
N LEU A 331 -18.70 -7.31 1.21
CA LEU A 331 -18.49 -6.49 2.40
C LEU A 331 -19.32 -5.20 2.34
N TYR A 332 -19.38 -4.53 1.17
CA TYR A 332 -20.24 -3.38 0.96
C TYR A 332 -21.72 -3.71 1.19
N ALA A 333 -22.23 -4.79 0.58
CA ALA A 333 -23.63 -5.21 0.75
C ALA A 333 -23.97 -5.57 2.20
N LEU A 334 -23.12 -6.35 2.87
CA LEU A 334 -23.29 -6.75 4.27
C LEU A 334 -23.24 -5.53 5.20
N SER A 335 -22.34 -4.58 4.93
CA SER A 335 -22.19 -3.37 5.74
C SER A 335 -23.43 -2.48 5.67
N LEU A 336 -24.00 -2.27 4.47
CA LEU A 336 -25.26 -1.57 4.29
C LEU A 336 -26.42 -2.32 4.95
N GLN A 337 -26.47 -3.64 4.81
CA GLN A 337 -27.54 -4.44 5.41
C GLN A 337 -27.55 -4.26 6.94
N ARG A 338 -26.39 -4.34 7.60
CA ARG A 338 -26.25 -4.11 9.04
C ARG A 338 -26.64 -2.67 9.41
N MET A 339 -26.14 -1.68 8.66
CA MET A 339 -26.48 -0.27 8.87
C MET A 339 -28.00 0.02 8.83
N PHE A 340 -28.73 -0.57 7.88
CA PHE A 340 -30.16 -0.32 7.71
C PHE A 340 -31.08 -1.29 8.47
N SER A 341 -30.56 -2.41 8.99
CA SER A 341 -31.36 -3.39 9.73
C SER A 341 -31.32 -3.19 11.25
N GLU A 342 -30.30 -2.54 11.77
CA GLU A 342 -30.11 -2.36 13.21
C GLU A 342 -30.59 -0.99 13.67
N LYS A 343 -31.23 -0.92 14.85
CA LYS A 343 -31.64 0.37 15.45
C LYS A 343 -30.43 1.23 15.86
N ARG A 344 -29.28 0.59 16.12
CA ARG A 344 -28.00 1.21 16.45
C ARG A 344 -26.90 0.26 16.02
N VAL A 345 -25.97 0.74 15.20
CA VAL A 345 -24.80 -0.02 14.75
C VAL A 345 -23.78 -0.07 15.89
N GLU A 346 -23.39 -1.27 16.33
CA GLU A 346 -22.32 -1.46 17.31
C GLU A 346 -20.94 -1.12 16.72
N TYR A 347 -19.98 -0.80 17.59
CA TYR A 347 -18.62 -0.50 17.16
C TYR A 347 -18.02 -1.68 16.37
N GLY A 348 -17.49 -1.39 15.18
CA GLY A 348 -16.88 -2.38 14.30
C GLY A 348 -17.86 -3.29 13.54
N ALA A 349 -19.17 -3.22 13.81
CA ALA A 349 -20.17 -4.09 13.20
C ALA A 349 -20.25 -3.98 11.67
N VAL A 350 -19.85 -2.83 11.10
CA VAL A 350 -19.76 -2.61 9.64
C VAL A 350 -18.32 -2.46 9.13
N GLY A 351 -17.34 -2.51 10.04
CA GLY A 351 -15.92 -2.27 9.78
C GLY A 351 -15.07 -3.46 10.24
N PRO A 352 -14.15 -3.29 11.22
CA PRO A 352 -13.21 -4.33 11.64
C PRO A 352 -13.81 -5.70 12.01
N LEU A 353 -14.96 -5.75 12.70
CA LEU A 353 -15.59 -7.03 13.08
C LEU A 353 -16.19 -7.74 11.86
N LEU A 354 -16.90 -7.00 11.00
CA LEU A 354 -17.42 -7.52 9.74
C LEU A 354 -16.30 -8.03 8.85
N LEU A 355 -15.23 -7.23 8.70
CA LEU A 355 -14.08 -7.60 7.88
C LEU A 355 -13.41 -8.87 8.41
N SER A 356 -13.13 -8.92 9.71
CA SER A 356 -12.49 -10.08 10.34
C SER A 356 -13.34 -11.35 10.20
N GLU A 357 -14.64 -11.25 10.49
CA GLU A 357 -15.59 -12.36 10.31
C GLU A 357 -15.61 -12.83 8.86
N TYR A 358 -15.69 -11.90 7.91
CA TYR A 358 -15.71 -12.20 6.48
C TYR A 358 -14.44 -12.94 6.05
N LEU A 359 -13.25 -12.43 6.38
CA LEU A 359 -11.98 -13.02 5.97
C LEU A 359 -11.76 -14.42 6.57
N LEU A 360 -12.21 -14.65 7.80
CA LEU A 360 -12.13 -15.96 8.44
C LEU A 360 -13.11 -16.98 7.84
N VAL A 361 -14.31 -16.52 7.46
CA VAL A 361 -15.39 -17.39 7.01
C VAL A 361 -15.43 -17.55 5.50
N ALA A 362 -14.79 -16.68 4.71
CA ALA A 362 -14.83 -16.73 3.24
C ALA A 362 -14.28 -18.03 2.64
N GLY A 363 -13.44 -18.77 3.37
CA GLY A 363 -12.86 -20.03 2.88
C GLY A 363 -11.82 -19.83 1.78
N ASP A 364 -11.24 -18.64 1.68
CA ASP A 364 -10.25 -18.25 0.69
C ASP A 364 -8.87 -18.11 1.36
N GLU A 365 -7.99 -19.08 1.09
CA GLU A 365 -6.65 -19.14 1.69
C GLU A 365 -5.76 -17.98 1.23
N ASP A 366 -5.93 -17.49 0.00
CA ASP A 366 -5.16 -16.36 -0.54
C ASP A 366 -5.54 -15.04 0.14
N LEU A 367 -6.83 -14.84 0.43
CA LEU A 367 -7.30 -13.71 1.24
C LEU A 367 -6.73 -13.76 2.66
N GLN A 368 -6.74 -14.94 3.29
CA GLN A 368 -6.20 -15.09 4.65
C GLN A 368 -4.70 -14.89 4.69
N ALA A 369 -3.97 -15.42 3.71
CA ALA A 369 -2.54 -15.21 3.57
C ALA A 369 -2.21 -13.72 3.38
N SER A 370 -3.12 -12.94 2.80
CA SER A 370 -3.00 -11.50 2.51
C SER A 370 -3.18 -10.56 3.71
N ILE A 371 -3.39 -11.10 4.92
CA ILE A 371 -3.46 -10.32 6.15
C ILE A 371 -2.04 -10.05 6.67
N LEU A 372 -1.69 -8.78 6.76
CA LEU A 372 -0.40 -8.30 7.27
C LEU A 372 -0.44 -8.16 8.79
N PRO A 373 0.69 -8.44 9.48
CA PRO A 373 0.75 -8.31 10.94
C PRO A 373 0.59 -6.84 11.37
N PRO A 374 0.16 -6.59 12.63
CA PRO A 374 0.02 -5.24 13.15
C PRO A 374 1.24 -4.37 12.97
N THR A 375 2.45 -4.93 13.12
CA THR A 375 3.72 -4.22 12.95
C THR A 375 3.85 -3.46 11.62
N THR A 376 3.10 -3.84 10.58
CA THR A 376 3.23 -3.21 9.26
C THR A 376 2.69 -1.77 9.22
N PHE A 377 1.61 -1.50 9.94
CA PHE A 377 0.92 -0.19 9.96
C PHE A 377 0.54 0.29 11.37
N ASN A 378 0.33 -0.65 12.29
CA ASN A 378 -0.17 -0.50 13.66
C ASN A 378 0.89 -0.92 14.69
N ALA A 379 2.17 -0.57 14.45
CA ALA A 379 3.29 -0.96 15.31
C ALA A 379 3.21 -0.36 16.73
N ILE A 380 2.78 0.90 16.83
CA ILE A 380 2.42 1.53 18.10
C ILE A 380 0.90 1.38 18.24
N ASP A 381 0.48 0.70 19.31
CA ASP A 381 -0.92 0.39 19.54
C ASP A 381 -1.73 1.63 19.93
N TRP A 382 -3.04 1.61 19.66
CA TRP A 382 -3.96 2.68 20.03
C TRP A 382 -3.99 2.96 21.54
N ARG A 383 -3.59 1.99 22.37
CA ARG A 383 -3.44 2.16 23.83
C ARG A 383 -2.24 3.02 24.20
N GLU A 384 -1.26 3.20 23.31
CA GLU A 384 0.06 3.76 23.60
C GLU A 384 0.34 5.08 22.84
N VAL A 385 -0.71 5.81 22.41
CA VAL A 385 -0.55 6.98 21.54
C VAL A 385 0.23 8.15 22.18
N GLU A 386 0.42 8.17 23.49
CA GLU A 386 1.32 9.13 24.15
C GLU A 386 2.77 9.00 23.69
N MET A 387 3.19 7.81 23.24
CA MET A 387 4.51 7.59 22.65
C MET A 387 4.74 8.47 21.42
N PHE A 388 3.67 8.84 20.69
CA PHE A 388 3.78 9.76 19.58
C PHE A 388 4.03 11.20 20.00
N ALA A 389 3.42 11.63 21.10
CA ALA A 389 3.45 13.01 21.57
C ALA A 389 4.70 13.35 22.40
N THR A 390 5.54 12.36 22.70
CA THR A 390 6.71 12.48 23.57
C THR A 390 7.98 11.99 22.88
N GLU A 391 9.15 12.35 23.42
CA GLU A 391 10.44 11.77 23.02
C GLU A 391 10.54 10.33 23.56
N SER A 392 9.90 9.39 22.86
CA SER A 392 9.77 8.00 23.29
C SER A 392 10.78 7.11 22.58
N ARG A 393 11.81 6.64 23.32
CA ARG A 393 12.77 5.66 22.81
C ARG A 393 12.07 4.37 22.36
N ALA A 394 11.15 3.86 23.17
CA ALA A 394 10.37 2.68 22.83
C ALA A 394 9.52 2.89 21.56
N GLY A 395 8.96 4.09 21.37
CA GLY A 395 8.23 4.44 20.14
C GLY A 395 9.13 4.37 18.91
N PHE A 396 10.32 4.96 18.94
CA PHE A 396 11.27 4.85 17.84
C PHE A 396 11.74 3.41 17.59
N GLU A 397 11.97 2.62 18.64
CA GLU A 397 12.35 1.20 18.53
C GLU A 397 11.25 0.37 17.84
N LEU A 398 9.98 0.58 18.19
CA LEU A 398 8.84 -0.07 17.52
C LEU A 398 8.78 0.29 16.03
N LEU A 399 9.04 1.56 15.69
CA LEU A 399 9.05 2.03 14.30
C LEU A 399 10.29 1.62 13.50
N SER A 400 11.29 1.00 14.14
CA SER A 400 12.52 0.54 13.50
C SER A 400 12.41 -0.81 12.79
N ASP A 401 11.33 -1.56 13.06
CA ASP A 401 11.12 -2.88 12.46
C ASP A 401 11.01 -2.77 10.93
N ALA A 402 11.74 -3.64 10.22
CA ALA A 402 11.82 -3.62 8.76
C ALA A 402 10.46 -3.77 8.06
N ARG A 403 9.47 -4.38 8.74
CA ARG A 403 8.09 -4.54 8.22
C ARG A 403 7.29 -3.25 8.28
N VAL A 404 7.63 -2.29 9.13
CA VAL A 404 6.92 -1.01 9.23
C VAL A 404 6.95 -0.32 7.88
N THR A 405 5.77 -0.14 7.31
CA THR A 405 5.55 0.47 5.98
C THR A 405 4.81 1.80 6.12
N GLY A 406 3.85 1.85 7.03
CA GLY A 406 3.20 3.08 7.47
C GLY A 406 3.02 3.12 8.98
N VAL A 407 2.59 4.26 9.48
CA VAL A 407 2.41 4.52 10.90
C VAL A 407 1.02 5.08 11.12
N HIS A 408 0.16 4.31 11.78
CA HIS A 408 -1.17 4.75 12.20
C HIS A 408 -1.06 5.63 13.44
N LEU A 409 -1.51 6.87 13.33
CA LEU A 409 -1.46 7.85 14.40
C LEU A 409 -2.68 7.81 15.31
N TRP A 410 -3.76 7.12 14.94
CA TRP A 410 -4.99 6.95 15.72
C TRP A 410 -5.63 8.29 16.12
N GLY A 411 -5.94 9.16 15.15
CA GLY A 411 -6.31 10.56 15.42
C GLY A 411 -7.46 10.74 16.40
N LYS A 412 -8.40 9.79 16.46
CA LYS A 412 -9.47 9.79 17.47
C LYS A 412 -8.94 9.62 18.91
N MET A 413 -7.96 8.75 19.12
CA MET A 413 -7.38 8.49 20.44
C MET A 413 -6.64 9.71 20.99
N TRP A 414 -6.01 10.50 20.11
CA TRP A 414 -5.43 11.80 20.49
C TRP A 414 -6.49 12.71 21.08
N ALA A 415 -7.63 12.86 20.39
CA ALA A 415 -8.72 13.71 20.85
C ALA A 415 -9.31 13.24 22.19
N GLU A 416 -9.49 11.93 22.37
CA GLU A 416 -9.99 11.34 23.62
C GLU A 416 -9.04 11.54 24.81
N ARG A 417 -7.73 11.60 24.55
CA ARG A 417 -6.68 11.83 25.56
C ARG A 417 -6.28 13.30 25.73
N GLY A 418 -6.92 14.20 24.98
CA GLY A 418 -6.60 15.63 25.01
C GLY A 418 -5.23 15.99 24.42
N LEU A 419 -4.65 15.12 23.60
CA LEU A 419 -3.38 15.36 22.92
C LEU A 419 -3.56 16.25 21.69
N ARG A 420 -2.55 17.08 21.40
CA ARG A 420 -2.58 18.08 20.32
C ARG A 420 -1.45 17.81 19.32
N PHE A 421 -1.79 17.30 18.14
CA PHE A 421 -0.82 16.95 17.09
C PHE A 421 -0.02 18.17 16.57
N ASP A 422 -0.65 19.33 16.55
CA ASP A 422 -0.06 20.60 16.11
C ASP A 422 0.95 21.17 17.12
N ALA A 423 0.88 20.74 18.38
CA ALA A 423 1.67 21.26 19.49
C ALA A 423 2.72 20.27 20.03
N VAL A 424 2.98 19.17 19.32
CA VAL A 424 3.98 18.18 19.74
C VAL A 424 5.41 18.74 19.66
N PRO A 425 6.31 18.37 20.60
CA PRO A 425 7.72 18.72 20.50
C PRO A 425 8.36 18.16 19.22
N GLU A 426 9.34 18.87 18.67
CA GLU A 426 10.06 18.43 17.47
C GLU A 426 10.82 17.10 17.64
N GLN A 427 11.24 16.79 18.87
CA GLN A 427 11.96 15.57 19.26
C GLN A 427 11.02 14.38 19.51
N SER A 428 9.71 14.64 19.58
CA SER A 428 8.73 13.55 19.71
C SER A 428 8.68 12.69 18.45
N VAL A 429 8.14 11.48 18.56
CA VAL A 429 7.96 10.60 17.39
C VAL A 429 7.08 11.27 16.33
N ALA A 430 5.99 11.95 16.71
CA ALA A 430 5.16 12.71 15.77
C ALA A 430 5.90 13.91 15.17
N GLY A 431 6.69 14.64 15.97
CA GLY A 431 7.54 15.73 15.50
C GLY A 431 8.57 15.26 14.46
N TYR A 432 9.16 14.09 14.69
CA TYR A 432 10.06 13.44 13.74
C TYR A 432 9.35 13.06 12.44
N LEU A 433 8.18 12.43 12.51
CA LEU A 433 7.38 12.08 11.32
C LEU A 433 6.98 13.34 10.51
N LYS A 434 6.67 14.45 11.19
CA LYS A 434 6.45 15.75 10.54
C LYS A 434 7.68 16.19 9.75
N LYS A 435 8.88 16.11 10.33
CA LYS A 435 10.14 16.44 9.63
C LYS A 435 10.37 15.53 8.43
N LEU A 436 10.22 14.22 8.62
CA LEU A 436 10.42 13.22 7.56
C LEU A 436 9.53 13.47 6.33
N VAL A 437 8.28 13.90 6.55
CA VAL A 437 7.27 14.03 5.49
C VAL A 437 7.06 15.46 4.99
N LEU A 438 7.27 16.51 5.80
CA LEU A 438 6.99 17.89 5.39
C LEU A 438 8.25 18.61 4.95
N GLU A 439 9.39 18.35 5.58
CA GLU A 439 10.59 19.13 5.36
C GLU A 439 11.42 18.52 4.22
N PRO A 440 11.52 19.19 3.06
CA PRO A 440 12.47 18.77 2.03
C PRO A 440 13.88 19.04 2.55
N ASN A 441 14.69 18.00 2.70
CA ASN A 441 16.09 18.14 3.10
C ASN A 441 16.32 18.72 4.51
N TRP A 442 15.60 18.20 5.50
CA TRP A 442 15.77 18.58 6.91
C TRP A 442 17.14 18.24 7.50
N LEU A 443 17.92 17.36 6.86
CA LEU A 443 19.30 17.10 7.26
C LEU A 443 20.18 18.36 7.14
N THR A 444 19.95 19.23 6.15
CA THR A 444 20.63 20.53 6.08
C THR A 444 20.24 21.46 7.23
N GLN A 445 19.01 21.37 7.74
CA GLN A 445 18.58 22.13 8.91
C GLN A 445 19.27 21.63 10.19
N LEU A 446 19.44 20.31 10.33
CA LEU A 446 20.22 19.73 11.42
C LEU A 446 21.70 20.15 11.37
N ALA A 447 22.31 20.16 10.18
CA ALA A 447 23.68 20.65 10.04
C ALA A 447 23.81 22.10 10.50
N ALA A 448 22.84 22.96 10.18
CA ALA A 448 22.82 24.34 10.67
C ALA A 448 22.60 24.43 12.20
N LYS A 449 21.75 23.56 12.77
CA LYS A 449 21.49 23.49 14.22
C LYS A 449 22.76 23.14 15.00
N TYR A 450 23.56 22.22 14.48
CA TYR A 450 24.75 21.71 15.16
C TYR A 450 26.07 22.36 14.67
N ASP A 451 26.01 23.32 13.74
CA ASP A 451 27.17 23.96 13.11
C ASP A 451 28.12 22.95 12.43
N SER A 452 27.54 22.03 11.65
CA SER A 452 28.28 21.11 10.78
C SER A 452 28.50 21.73 9.38
N ASP A 453 29.75 21.67 8.92
CA ASP A 453 30.21 22.07 7.59
C ASP A 453 29.66 21.25 6.41
N LYS A 454 29.06 20.10 6.70
CA LYS A 454 28.27 19.30 5.75
C LYS A 454 27.00 20.05 5.28
N GLY A 455 26.58 21.08 6.02
CA GLY A 455 25.40 21.89 5.80
C GLY A 455 25.52 22.91 4.67
N ALA A 456 24.56 23.84 4.63
CA ALA A 456 24.60 24.99 3.72
C ALA A 456 25.45 26.15 4.26
N VAL A 457 25.55 26.25 5.59
CA VAL A 457 26.23 27.32 6.30
C VAL A 457 27.04 26.72 7.45
N TYR A 458 28.26 27.21 7.64
CA TYR A 458 29.14 26.88 8.75
C TYR A 458 29.79 28.16 9.26
N LYS A 459 29.59 28.50 10.53
CA LYS A 459 30.11 29.73 11.15
C LYS A 459 29.85 31.02 10.33
N GLY A 460 28.69 31.10 9.69
CA GLY A 460 28.29 32.26 8.87
C GLY A 460 28.86 32.30 7.44
N HIS A 461 29.61 31.27 7.03
CA HIS A 461 30.13 31.11 5.68
C HIS A 461 29.35 30.03 4.92
N ILE A 462 29.33 30.11 3.58
CA ILE A 462 28.76 29.04 2.74
C ILE A 462 29.58 27.77 2.96
N ALA A 463 28.91 26.65 3.20
CA ALA A 463 29.54 25.35 3.49
C ALA A 463 29.31 24.35 2.33
N HIS A 464 29.63 23.06 2.52
CA HIS A 464 29.79 22.09 1.43
C HIS A 464 28.48 21.60 0.77
N HIS A 465 27.32 21.78 1.42
CA HIS A 465 26.01 21.31 0.95
C HIS A 465 25.87 19.79 0.77
N TYR A 466 26.77 18.97 1.29
CA TYR A 466 26.70 17.49 1.19
C TYR A 466 25.42 16.90 1.77
N THR A 467 24.87 17.53 2.81
CA THR A 467 23.58 17.15 3.41
C THR A 467 22.42 17.02 2.41
N ARG A 468 22.44 17.76 1.29
CA ARG A 468 21.43 17.61 0.22
C ARG A 468 21.48 16.25 -0.45
N VAL A 469 22.68 15.71 -0.64
CA VAL A 469 22.92 14.41 -1.24
C VAL A 469 22.64 13.31 -0.21
N TYR A 470 23.16 13.48 1.01
CA TYR A 470 22.94 12.57 2.13
C TYR A 470 21.46 12.37 2.41
N HIS A 471 20.69 13.44 2.47
CA HIS A 471 19.25 13.34 2.73
C HIS A 471 18.55 12.47 1.68
N GLU A 472 18.87 12.62 0.41
CA GLU A 472 18.24 11.82 -0.66
C GLU A 472 18.65 10.35 -0.61
N LEU A 473 19.90 10.08 -0.21
CA LEU A 473 20.42 8.71 -0.09
C LEU A 473 19.92 7.99 1.17
N PHE A 474 19.76 8.73 2.27
CA PHE A 474 19.58 8.16 3.59
C PHE A 474 18.13 8.19 4.10
N ARG A 475 17.26 9.04 3.53
CA ARG A 475 15.88 9.23 4.03
C ARG A 475 15.05 7.95 4.08
N SER A 476 15.30 6.98 3.20
CA SER A 476 14.60 5.69 3.22
C SER A 476 14.99 4.81 4.42
N LYS A 477 16.15 5.09 5.02
CA LYS A 477 16.71 4.40 6.19
C LYS A 477 16.52 5.16 7.49
N ALA A 478 15.81 6.30 7.46
CA ALA A 478 15.78 7.25 8.57
C ALA A 478 15.31 6.62 9.89
N LEU A 479 14.33 5.70 9.85
CA LEU A 479 13.84 4.96 11.02
C LEU A 479 14.57 3.63 11.26
N GLU A 480 15.36 3.13 10.31
CA GLU A 480 16.06 1.86 10.43
C GLU A 480 17.16 1.93 11.51
N PRO A 481 17.51 0.80 12.16
CA PRO A 481 18.63 0.73 13.09
C PRO A 481 19.98 0.72 12.34
N VAL A 482 20.30 1.86 11.72
CA VAL A 482 21.50 2.04 10.89
C VAL A 482 22.77 2.05 11.74
N ARG A 483 23.79 1.30 11.33
CA ARG A 483 25.16 1.45 11.85
C ARG A 483 25.94 2.35 10.90
N ILE A 484 26.19 3.58 11.34
CA ILE A 484 26.87 4.61 10.55
C ILE A 484 28.25 4.88 11.14
N LEU A 485 29.29 4.78 10.30
CA LEU A 485 30.66 5.11 10.66
C LEU A 485 31.08 6.40 9.96
N GLU A 486 31.61 7.36 10.70
CA GLU A 486 32.20 8.60 10.17
C GLU A 486 33.68 8.69 10.59
N ILE A 487 34.56 8.88 9.62
CA ILE A 487 35.97 9.20 9.81
C ILE A 487 36.13 10.71 9.63
N GLY A 488 36.73 11.38 10.61
CA GLY A 488 36.87 12.84 10.66
C GLY A 488 35.75 13.48 11.48
N LEU A 489 36.03 13.84 12.73
CA LEU A 489 35.05 14.34 13.70
C LEU A 489 35.20 15.85 14.01
N CYS A 490 35.89 16.59 13.14
CA CYS A 490 36.43 17.93 13.37
C CYS A 490 37.74 17.91 14.20
N ARG A 491 38.64 18.88 14.01
CA ARG A 491 39.93 18.90 14.71
C ARG A 491 39.74 19.37 16.15
N GLY A 492 40.15 18.54 17.11
CA GLY A 492 40.13 18.86 18.54
C GLY A 492 40.95 20.11 18.91
N ARG A 493 41.03 20.39 20.22
CA ARG A 493 41.55 21.61 20.93
C ARG A 493 42.83 22.31 20.42
N VAL A 494 43.53 21.77 19.44
CA VAL A 494 44.78 22.26 18.84
C VAL A 494 44.62 23.63 18.14
N GLU A 495 43.42 23.95 17.65
CA GLU A 495 43.14 25.25 17.03
C GLU A 495 42.48 26.28 18.00
N GLY A 496 42.54 26.04 19.31
CA GLY A 496 42.01 26.98 20.31
C GLY A 496 40.48 26.88 20.54
N TRP A 497 39.84 25.87 19.96
CA TRP A 497 38.41 25.64 20.10
C TRP A 497 38.12 24.82 21.36
N ALA A 498 37.47 25.43 22.36
CA ALA A 498 36.79 24.69 23.39
C ALA A 498 35.53 24.07 22.76
N GLN A 499 35.64 22.85 22.23
CA GLN A 499 34.48 22.10 21.76
C GLN A 499 34.15 21.01 22.78
N ASP A 500 33.03 21.19 23.46
CA ASP A 500 32.28 20.19 24.21
C ASP A 500 31.25 19.47 23.31
N GLN A 501 31.38 19.63 21.99
CA GLN A 501 30.43 19.14 20.98
C GLN A 501 31.16 18.47 19.82
N VAL A 502 30.49 17.51 19.20
CA VAL A 502 30.91 16.85 17.96
C VAL A 502 29.76 17.01 16.95
N PRO A 503 29.75 18.10 16.15
CA PRO A 503 28.61 18.53 15.33
C PRO A 503 27.98 17.44 14.45
N SER A 504 28.81 16.70 13.71
CA SER A 504 28.32 15.67 12.78
C SER A 504 27.70 14.49 13.51
N LEU A 505 28.31 14.03 14.62
CA LEU A 505 27.73 12.96 15.43
C LEU A 505 26.37 13.35 16.02
N GLN A 506 26.22 14.58 16.53
CA GLN A 506 24.93 15.07 17.02
C GLN A 506 23.89 15.16 15.90
N MET A 507 24.30 15.61 14.71
CA MET A 507 23.45 15.60 13.52
C MET A 507 22.96 14.19 13.17
N TRP A 508 23.84 13.18 13.21
CA TRP A 508 23.45 11.79 12.93
C TRP A 508 22.54 11.20 14.00
N LEU A 509 22.77 11.53 15.28
CA LEU A 509 21.92 11.09 16.38
C LEU A 509 20.48 11.61 16.27
N ASP A 510 20.29 12.84 15.79
CA ASP A 510 18.96 13.43 15.49
C ASP A 510 18.37 12.87 14.19
N TYR A 511 19.20 12.68 13.15
CA TYR A 511 18.71 12.22 11.85
C TYR A 511 18.25 10.76 11.88
N PHE A 512 19.03 9.91 12.54
CA PHE A 512 18.75 8.49 12.73
C PHE A 512 18.47 8.20 14.21
N PRO A 513 17.20 8.28 14.66
CA PRO A 513 16.85 8.05 16.05
C PRO A 513 17.25 6.65 16.53
N ASN A 514 17.30 5.66 15.64
CA ASN A 514 17.63 4.27 15.97
C ASN A 514 19.08 3.87 15.67
N ALA A 515 19.92 4.79 15.19
CA ALA A 515 21.28 4.45 14.80
C ALA A 515 22.21 4.16 15.98
N GLU A 516 23.18 3.28 15.71
CA GLU A 516 24.48 3.24 16.37
C GLU A 516 25.45 4.07 15.51
N VAL A 517 26.10 5.06 16.13
CA VAL A 517 27.00 5.98 15.45
C VAL A 517 28.43 5.67 15.89
N ILE A 518 29.31 5.40 14.93
CA ILE A 518 30.72 5.10 15.15
C ILE A 518 31.53 6.31 14.66
N GLY A 519 32.16 7.02 15.59
CA GLY A 519 33.05 8.12 15.27
C GLY A 519 34.52 7.67 15.28
N VAL A 520 35.28 8.11 14.28
CA VAL A 520 36.68 7.71 14.10
C VAL A 520 37.53 8.95 13.83
N ASP A 521 38.58 9.16 14.63
CA ASP A 521 39.50 10.29 14.43
C ASP A 521 40.91 9.97 14.94
N ILE A 522 41.93 10.68 14.47
CA ILE A 522 43.30 10.57 15.00
C ILE A 522 43.43 11.24 16.37
N GLU A 523 42.63 12.28 16.60
CA GLU A 523 42.53 12.99 17.87
C GLU A 523 41.72 12.21 18.91
N ASP A 524 41.92 12.55 20.17
CA ASP A 524 41.23 11.90 21.28
C ASP A 524 39.85 12.55 21.55
N PHE A 525 38.81 11.81 21.18
CA PHE A 525 37.40 12.16 21.43
C PHE A 525 36.76 11.34 22.57
N SER A 526 37.54 10.62 23.38
CA SER A 526 37.03 9.78 24.48
C SER A 526 36.24 10.54 25.56
N TRP A 527 36.32 11.88 25.56
CA TRP A 527 35.52 12.74 26.41
C TRP A 527 34.05 12.87 25.97
N PHE A 528 33.73 12.59 24.70
CA PHE A 528 32.35 12.58 24.21
C PHE A 528 31.69 11.25 24.55
N SER A 529 30.61 11.29 25.32
CA SER A 529 29.91 10.09 25.79
C SER A 529 28.42 10.17 25.46
N HIS A 530 27.92 9.18 24.73
CA HIS A 530 26.50 9.03 24.44
C HIS A 530 26.14 7.53 24.32
N PRO A 531 24.99 7.05 24.80
CA PRO A 531 24.66 5.62 24.82
C PRO A 531 24.63 4.94 23.44
N ARG A 532 24.48 5.71 22.37
CA ARG A 532 24.43 5.26 20.97
C ARG A 532 25.71 5.55 20.18
N VAL A 533 26.77 6.06 20.83
CA VAL A 533 28.01 6.45 20.15
C VAL A 533 29.18 5.62 20.64
N ARG A 534 29.99 5.13 19.69
CA ARG A 534 31.31 4.55 19.94
C ARG A 534 32.36 5.44 19.29
N ILE A 535 33.45 5.70 20.00
CA ILE A 535 34.56 6.51 19.51
C ILE A 535 35.80 5.64 19.41
N HIS A 536 36.46 5.70 18.25
CA HIS A 536 37.73 5.03 17.98
C HIS A 536 38.80 6.05 17.65
N ARG A 537 39.95 5.95 18.32
CA ARG A 537 41.12 6.74 17.97
C ARG A 537 41.95 5.96 16.93
N VAL A 538 41.90 6.39 15.68
CA VAL A 538 42.52 5.70 14.53
C VAL A 538 43.25 6.70 13.64
N ASP A 539 44.52 6.42 13.35
CA ASP A 539 45.21 7.08 12.26
C ASP A 539 44.75 6.47 10.93
N GLN A 540 44.08 7.26 10.09
CA GLN A 540 43.62 6.84 8.77
C GLN A 540 44.76 6.40 7.84
N GLY A 541 46.00 6.84 8.11
CA GLY A 541 47.20 6.39 7.40
C GLY A 541 47.74 5.03 7.87
N ASP A 542 47.27 4.50 9.01
CA ASP A 542 47.71 3.22 9.56
C ASP A 542 46.73 2.08 9.18
N ARG A 543 47.17 1.28 8.21
CA ARG A 543 46.43 0.10 7.74
C ARG A 543 46.06 -0.86 8.88
N SER A 544 46.97 -1.09 9.82
CA SER A 544 46.73 -2.07 10.89
C SER A 544 45.61 -1.63 11.83
N MET A 545 45.52 -0.33 12.10
CA MET A 545 44.44 0.26 12.89
C MET A 545 43.10 0.20 12.14
N LEU A 546 43.09 0.51 10.83
CA LEU A 546 41.90 0.39 10.00
C LEU A 546 41.41 -1.06 9.89
N GLU A 547 42.31 -2.04 9.78
CA GLU A 547 41.95 -3.46 9.75
C GLU A 547 41.38 -3.92 11.11
N GLN A 548 41.88 -3.38 12.22
CA GLN A 548 41.30 -3.62 13.54
C GLN A 548 39.89 -3.03 13.64
N LEU A 549 39.72 -1.77 13.23
CA LEU A 549 38.41 -1.11 13.17
C LEU A 549 37.41 -1.91 12.32
N ALA A 550 37.84 -2.38 11.15
CA ALA A 550 36.99 -3.20 10.26
C ALA A 550 36.51 -4.49 10.96
N ARG A 551 37.38 -5.14 11.74
CA ARG A 551 37.04 -6.37 12.48
C ARG A 551 36.10 -6.10 13.65
N GLU A 552 36.27 -4.97 14.34
CA GLU A 552 35.47 -4.62 15.52
C GLU A 552 34.08 -4.11 15.14
N GLU A 553 33.98 -3.36 14.04
CA GLU A 553 32.77 -2.63 13.68
C GLU A 553 32.00 -3.21 12.50
N THR A 554 32.43 -4.31 11.89
CA THR A 554 31.62 -5.00 10.88
C THR A 554 30.36 -5.66 11.48
N PRO A 555 29.18 -5.63 10.83
CA PRO A 555 28.90 -5.03 9.52
C PRO A 555 28.25 -3.63 9.60
N LEU A 556 28.59 -2.74 8.67
CA LEU A 556 28.17 -1.33 8.63
C LEU A 556 27.14 -1.06 7.54
N ASP A 557 26.18 -0.17 7.78
CA ASP A 557 25.19 0.25 6.78
C ASP A 557 25.70 1.42 5.93
N ILE A 558 26.40 2.35 6.58
CA ILE A 558 26.92 3.57 5.98
C ILE A 558 28.34 3.81 6.51
N ILE A 559 29.27 4.12 5.60
CA ILE A 559 30.63 4.59 5.92
C ILE A 559 30.81 5.96 5.28
N ILE A 560 31.26 6.95 6.03
CA ILE A 560 31.59 8.30 5.56
C ILE A 560 33.06 8.56 5.85
N ASP A 561 33.82 8.81 4.79
CA ASP A 561 35.23 9.22 4.85
C ASP A 561 35.32 10.74 4.62
N ASP A 562 35.44 11.47 5.72
CA ASP A 562 35.65 12.92 5.82
C ASP A 562 36.97 13.21 6.58
N GLY A 563 37.94 12.30 6.46
CA GLY A 563 39.16 12.28 7.28
C GLY A 563 40.21 13.30 6.84
N SER A 564 41.41 12.83 6.48
CA SER A 564 42.50 13.75 6.08
C SER A 564 42.30 14.38 4.71
N HIS A 565 41.39 13.80 3.90
CA HIS A 565 41.20 14.06 2.47
C HIS A 565 42.43 13.78 1.59
N ALA A 566 43.52 13.22 2.15
CA ALA A 566 44.65 12.76 1.35
C ALA A 566 44.21 11.54 0.54
N SER A 567 44.43 11.55 -0.77
CA SER A 567 43.97 10.48 -1.66
C SER A 567 44.55 9.12 -1.27
N VAL A 568 45.79 9.07 -0.80
CA VAL A 568 46.40 7.84 -0.27
C VAL A 568 45.67 7.28 0.95
N HIS A 569 45.15 8.13 1.84
CA HIS A 569 44.34 7.69 2.97
C HIS A 569 42.96 7.22 2.48
N GLN A 570 42.28 7.98 1.62
CA GLN A 570 40.97 7.61 1.05
C GLN A 570 41.02 6.26 0.31
N HIS A 571 42.11 6.00 -0.43
CA HIS A 571 42.33 4.70 -1.06
C HIS A 571 42.45 3.58 -0.03
N LEU A 572 43.20 3.82 1.04
CA LEU A 572 43.41 2.85 2.10
C LEU A 572 42.10 2.54 2.85
N THR A 573 41.32 3.55 3.23
CA THR A 573 40.00 3.38 3.85
C THR A 573 39.02 2.66 2.93
N LEU A 574 38.96 3.00 1.64
CA LEU A 574 38.13 2.26 0.68
C LEU A 574 38.56 0.78 0.62
N GLY A 575 39.86 0.51 0.47
CA GLY A 575 40.39 -0.86 0.39
C GLY A 575 40.03 -1.69 1.62
N VAL A 576 40.28 -1.16 2.82
CA VAL A 576 40.17 -1.89 4.09
C VAL A 576 38.73 -1.98 4.59
N LEU A 577 37.93 -0.92 4.46
CA LEU A 577 36.61 -0.83 5.09
C LEU A 577 35.45 -1.22 4.16
N PHE A 578 35.63 -1.22 2.83
CA PHE A 578 34.58 -1.67 1.90
C PHE A 578 34.06 -3.10 2.21
N PRO A 579 34.90 -4.10 2.57
CA PRO A 579 34.41 -5.43 2.97
C PRO A 579 33.49 -5.40 4.20
N ALA A 580 33.62 -4.42 5.09
CA ALA A 580 32.82 -4.30 6.31
C ALA A 580 31.39 -3.76 6.03
N LEU A 581 31.13 -3.23 4.84
CA LEU A 581 29.84 -2.65 4.45
C LEU A 581 28.81 -3.75 4.15
N LYS A 582 27.57 -3.67 4.62
CA LYS A 582 26.53 -4.65 4.29
C LYS A 582 26.21 -4.65 2.79
N PRO A 583 25.68 -5.76 2.23
CA PRO A 583 25.02 -5.73 0.93
C PRO A 583 23.99 -4.59 0.85
N GLY A 584 24.03 -3.79 -0.22
CA GLY A 584 23.19 -2.59 -0.37
C GLY A 584 23.65 -1.36 0.44
N GLY A 585 24.69 -1.48 1.26
CA GLY A 585 25.25 -0.39 2.05
C GLY A 585 25.95 0.68 1.21
N LEU A 586 26.22 1.83 1.84
CA LEU A 586 26.77 3.02 1.19
C LEU A 586 28.15 3.39 1.73
N PHE A 587 29.12 3.56 0.84
CA PHE A 587 30.43 4.15 1.14
C PHE A 587 30.48 5.56 0.55
N VAL A 588 30.75 6.55 1.38
CA VAL A 588 30.77 7.97 1.02
C VAL A 588 32.17 8.52 1.22
N ILE A 589 32.69 9.30 0.27
CA ILE A 589 34.00 9.93 0.33
C ILE A 589 33.86 11.41 0.01
N GLU A 590 34.18 12.27 0.98
CA GLU A 590 34.14 13.73 0.85
C GLU A 590 35.42 14.27 0.19
N ASP A 591 35.33 15.47 -0.38
CA ASP A 591 36.47 16.27 -0.87
C ASP A 591 37.39 15.59 -1.91
N LEU A 592 36.80 14.93 -2.90
CA LEU A 592 37.52 14.20 -3.96
C LEU A 592 38.47 15.06 -4.84
N ASP A 593 38.32 16.39 -4.82
CA ASP A 593 39.08 17.32 -5.66
C ASP A 593 40.31 17.93 -4.94
N TRP A 594 40.64 17.45 -3.74
CA TRP A 594 41.69 18.05 -2.90
C TRP A 594 42.73 17.03 -2.43
N GLN A 595 43.98 17.47 -2.34
CA GLN A 595 45.10 16.73 -1.73
C GLN A 595 45.84 17.70 -0.79
N PRO A 596 45.91 17.42 0.52
CA PRO A 596 46.66 18.24 1.46
C PRO A 596 48.15 18.28 1.08
N PRO A 597 48.79 19.47 1.01
CA PRO A 597 50.20 19.58 0.64
C PRO A 597 51.15 19.04 1.72
N GLU A 598 50.70 18.96 2.98
CA GLU A 598 51.51 18.46 4.11
C GLU A 598 51.56 16.93 4.18
N ILE A 599 50.61 16.23 3.54
CA ILE A 599 50.53 14.77 3.53
C ILE A 599 51.01 14.28 2.16
N PRO A 600 52.13 13.54 2.07
CA PRO A 600 52.62 13.02 0.81
C PRO A 600 51.57 12.13 0.15
N SER A 601 51.28 12.33 -1.13
CA SER A 601 50.35 11.46 -1.87
C SER A 601 50.86 10.01 -1.99
N GLY A 602 52.14 9.76 -1.69
CA GLY A 602 52.76 8.45 -1.84
C GLY A 602 52.78 7.92 -3.28
N GLY A 603 52.43 8.75 -4.27
CA GLY A 603 52.20 8.32 -5.65
C GLY A 603 50.79 7.81 -5.95
N ALA A 604 49.84 7.91 -5.00
CA ALA A 604 48.43 7.65 -5.26
C ALA A 604 47.86 8.73 -6.20
N PRO A 605 47.10 8.36 -7.25
CA PRO A 605 46.30 9.33 -8.01
C PRO A 605 45.19 9.92 -7.14
N LEU A 606 44.53 10.97 -7.62
CA LEU A 606 43.37 11.52 -6.92
C LEU A 606 42.27 10.47 -6.83
N MET A 607 41.60 10.41 -5.68
CA MET A 607 40.50 9.45 -5.46
C MET A 607 39.38 9.63 -6.50
N LYS A 608 39.14 10.86 -6.96
CA LYS A 608 38.20 11.15 -8.05
C LYS A 608 38.55 10.40 -9.35
N ASP A 609 39.82 10.35 -9.71
CA ASP A 609 40.27 9.69 -10.94
C ASP A 609 40.08 8.18 -10.84
N VAL A 610 40.33 7.62 -9.65
CA VAL A 610 40.06 6.20 -9.36
C VAL A 610 38.56 5.90 -9.49
N LEU A 611 37.69 6.68 -8.85
CA LEU A 611 36.24 6.48 -8.95
C LEU A 611 35.72 6.63 -10.38
N ASN A 612 36.24 7.58 -11.15
CA ASN A 612 35.91 7.74 -12.57
C ASN A 612 36.35 6.53 -13.41
N ALA A 613 37.56 6.02 -13.18
CA ALA A 613 38.06 4.83 -13.87
C ALA A 613 37.18 3.61 -13.55
N MET A 614 36.87 3.39 -12.26
CA MET A 614 35.98 2.30 -11.82
C MET A 614 34.58 2.42 -12.44
N LYS A 615 34.00 3.62 -12.44
CA LYS A 615 32.69 3.89 -13.05
C LYS A 615 32.68 3.64 -14.56
N ALA A 616 33.80 3.88 -15.23
CA ALA A 616 33.97 3.58 -16.65
C ALA A 616 34.28 2.10 -16.94
N GLY A 617 34.33 1.23 -15.92
CA GLY A 617 34.72 -0.17 -16.06
C GLY A 617 36.20 -0.36 -16.43
N SER A 618 37.02 0.67 -16.22
CA SER A 618 38.45 0.65 -16.51
C SER A 618 39.25 0.17 -15.29
N ALA A 619 40.42 -0.43 -15.54
CA ALA A 619 41.37 -0.72 -14.46
C ALA A 619 41.83 0.60 -13.81
N PHE A 620 41.91 0.60 -12.48
CA PHE A 620 42.44 1.73 -11.71
C PHE A 620 43.76 1.34 -11.04
N THR A 621 44.59 2.34 -10.74
CA THR A 621 45.89 2.14 -10.08
C THR A 621 45.83 2.71 -8.67
N SER A 622 46.25 1.92 -7.69
CA SER A 622 46.47 2.36 -6.32
C SER A 622 47.74 1.69 -5.81
N ASN A 623 48.53 2.43 -5.04
CA ASN A 623 49.75 1.96 -4.37
C ASN A 623 49.46 1.34 -2.99
N VAL A 624 48.25 1.50 -2.45
CA VAL A 624 47.86 1.06 -1.10
C VAL A 624 46.67 0.09 -1.06
N ILE A 625 45.88 0.00 -2.15
CA ILE A 625 44.84 -1.02 -2.30
C ILE A 625 45.51 -2.29 -2.85
N THR A 626 45.33 -3.40 -2.15
CA THR A 626 45.86 -4.71 -2.56
C THR A 626 45.09 -5.27 -3.75
N GLY A 627 45.69 -6.25 -4.45
CA GLY A 627 45.03 -6.88 -5.59
C GLY A 627 43.73 -7.62 -5.23
N ASP A 628 43.63 -8.17 -4.01
CA ASP A 628 42.41 -8.82 -3.52
C ASP A 628 41.31 -7.80 -3.20
N GLU A 629 41.65 -6.71 -2.54
CA GLU A 629 40.71 -5.61 -2.24
C GLU A 629 40.16 -5.00 -3.53
N ALA A 630 41.03 -4.72 -4.52
CA ALA A 630 40.61 -4.17 -5.80
C ALA A 630 39.63 -5.09 -6.55
N ARG A 631 39.87 -6.41 -6.52
CA ARG A 631 38.97 -7.41 -7.09
C ARG A 631 37.62 -7.41 -6.37
N LEU A 632 37.63 -7.50 -5.04
CA LEU A 632 36.41 -7.51 -4.24
C LEU A 632 35.55 -6.27 -4.50
N ILE A 633 36.16 -5.09 -4.48
CA ILE A 633 35.48 -3.82 -4.74
C ILE A 633 34.86 -3.83 -6.15
N SER A 634 35.61 -4.25 -7.16
CA SER A 634 35.13 -4.30 -8.55
C SER A 634 33.98 -5.31 -8.74
N ASP A 635 34.07 -6.46 -8.06
CA ASP A 635 33.10 -7.54 -8.15
C ASP A 635 31.81 -7.22 -7.38
N GLU A 636 31.89 -6.38 -6.35
CA GLU A 636 30.77 -6.13 -5.43
C GLU A 636 30.20 -4.71 -5.46
N ILE A 637 30.72 -3.80 -6.26
CA ILE A 637 30.07 -2.50 -6.52
C ILE A 637 28.89 -2.66 -7.48
N ASP A 638 27.77 -2.05 -7.11
CA ASP A 638 26.59 -1.91 -7.97
C ASP A 638 26.54 -0.55 -8.67
N GLU A 639 26.79 0.52 -7.92
CA GLU A 639 26.64 1.89 -8.39
C GLU A 639 27.75 2.79 -7.85
N ILE A 640 28.27 3.67 -8.71
CA ILE A 640 29.18 4.77 -8.34
C ILE A 640 28.55 6.09 -8.77
N LEU A 641 28.18 6.90 -7.78
CA LEU A 641 27.73 8.27 -7.96
C LEU A 641 28.88 9.21 -7.63
N ILE A 642 29.19 10.10 -8.57
CA ILE A 642 30.14 11.19 -8.35
C ILE A 642 29.33 12.46 -8.53
N ASN A 643 29.20 13.24 -7.46
CA ASN A 643 28.37 14.43 -7.46
C ASN A 643 29.23 15.69 -7.63
N ASP A 644 29.48 16.02 -8.90
CA ASP A 644 30.14 17.26 -9.33
C ASP A 644 29.13 18.35 -9.73
N SER A 645 27.83 18.06 -9.57
CA SER A 645 26.79 18.57 -10.48
C SER A 645 26.25 19.97 -10.19
N PHE A 646 26.68 20.63 -9.11
CA PHE A 646 26.39 22.05 -8.91
C PHE A 646 27.43 22.91 -9.60
N ARG A 647 27.38 22.92 -10.94
CA ARG A 647 28.27 23.70 -11.81
C ARG A 647 28.46 25.15 -11.33
N GLU A 648 27.41 25.75 -10.76
CA GLU A 648 27.42 27.11 -10.22
C GLU A 648 28.19 27.23 -8.89
N LEU A 649 28.08 26.24 -8.00
CA LEU A 649 28.85 26.20 -6.74
C LEU A 649 30.29 25.75 -6.97
N MET A 650 30.52 24.76 -7.85
CA MET A 650 31.84 24.36 -8.33
C MET A 650 32.58 25.54 -8.99
N SER A 651 31.90 26.34 -9.83
CA SER A 651 32.48 27.53 -10.46
C SER A 651 32.88 28.62 -9.46
N ARG A 652 32.32 28.58 -8.25
CA ARG A 652 32.64 29.47 -7.13
C ARG A 652 33.59 28.83 -6.11
N GLY A 653 34.04 27.59 -6.33
CA GLY A 653 34.88 26.82 -5.40
C GLY A 653 34.17 26.39 -4.11
N LEU A 654 32.83 26.31 -4.12
CA LEU A 654 31.97 26.10 -2.95
C LEU A 654 31.46 24.65 -2.80
N LEU A 655 31.68 23.80 -3.79
CA LEU A 655 31.54 22.35 -3.63
C LEU A 655 32.90 21.71 -3.94
N ARG A 656 33.29 20.75 -3.12
CA ARG A 656 34.33 19.78 -3.43
C ARG A 656 33.64 18.48 -3.85
N GLY A 657 34.29 17.64 -4.65
CA GLY A 657 33.66 16.44 -5.19
C GLY A 657 33.24 15.45 -4.10
N LEU A 658 32.05 14.86 -4.24
CA LEU A 658 31.53 13.82 -3.35
C LEU A 658 31.39 12.50 -4.11
N GLY A 659 32.00 11.44 -3.60
CA GLY A 659 31.90 10.08 -4.12
C GLY A 659 30.97 9.24 -3.29
N VAL A 660 30.09 8.46 -3.92
CA VAL A 660 29.23 7.49 -3.25
C VAL A 660 29.28 6.17 -4.01
N LEU A 661 29.66 5.11 -3.31
CA LEU A 661 29.70 3.75 -3.81
C LEU A 661 28.61 2.93 -3.11
N ARG A 662 27.80 2.19 -3.87
CA ARG A 662 26.81 1.24 -3.35
C ARG A 662 27.32 -0.18 -3.54
N ARG A 663 27.37 -0.96 -2.46
CA ARG A 663 27.64 -2.40 -2.54
C ARG A 663 26.41 -3.12 -3.09
N LYS A 664 26.60 -4.15 -3.92
CA LYS A 664 25.52 -4.99 -4.47
C LYS A 664 24.59 -5.50 -3.37
N ALA A 665 23.29 -5.42 -3.62
CA ALA A 665 22.30 -6.13 -2.81
C ALA A 665 22.40 -7.64 -3.12
N GLN A 666 22.21 -8.48 -2.10
CA GLN A 666 22.14 -9.93 -2.27
C GLN A 666 20.83 -10.36 -2.92
#